data_AF-A0A1G5J2S7-F1
#
_entry.id   AF-A0A1G5J2S7-F1
#
_cell.length_a   1.000
_cell.length_b   1.000
_cell.length_c   1.000
_cell.angle_alpha   90.00
_cell.angle_beta   90.00
_cell.angle_gamma   90.00
#
_symmetry.space_group_name_H-M   'P 1'
#
loop_
_entity.id
_entity.type
_entity.pdbx_description
1 polymer ?
#
loop_
_entity_poly.entity_id
_entity_poly.type
_entity_poly.pdbx_seq_one_letter_code
_entity_poly.pdbx_strand_id
1 'polypeptide(L)'
;MNLKTAYKDHFKIGAAISKRDLHTPAYMKLLREQFSSFTCENEMKPMYFLDRDECKSDPAKYNLSPALNFDTAKPFLDFAKENGIPMRGHTLVWHNQTPEWFFRENYHENCRYADRETMLARLENYIRGVLEYVGTNYPGVIYAWDVVNEAVDEGDFRKSNWTKTVGNDFVIKAFEFARKYAAPETKLFYNDYETAQEWKRDFIIKEILKPLKEKGLVDGMGMQSHLLMDHPDLKDYRTALEMYASLGVEINITELDIHNADPSDESMHALADRYAAIFRMYLDVIKEGKANITSVTFWNIVDEKSWLSGFRRETSYPLLFKGKCEAKEAYYSVLKEAVPESEIDKWEPAYPEEDYELQGMPKSDRIIFRKEIWKDGEYSYAAAYGFTPNIFAYLHNDDEKRDCMLIVPGGGYCMVVPHEGELPANEFFRRGMNVFVLSYTTDITMSVPLKKQPLNDISRAVRFIRSNAEEYNIDGKKFLICGFSAGGHVCGSLAVHFDDVTDPDQELNKISNRPDGVILSYPVLTSGEFTHPDSIRALLGNDPSEEELEYFSLEKQVSDNTPPCFMWQTQTDDLVPVENTYLFAMALREKKIPFAHYVFPSGFHGLSIASDEQFRGWSGGNYTMEQTMRAAHAVKDGKGINVSEERRKELIDQFFGDNEMPVFEIDLSLKEDVGRWSDLAWAWMKRL
;
A
#
# COMPACT_ATOMS: atom_id res chain seq x y z
N MET A 1 13.62 -36.08 14.65
CA MET A 1 12.97 -35.84 13.34
C MET A 1 12.64 -34.37 13.19
N ASN A 2 12.70 -33.84 11.97
CA ASN A 2 12.23 -32.50 11.61
C ASN A 2 10.78 -32.54 11.08
N LEU A 3 10.17 -31.36 10.84
CA LEU A 3 8.75 -31.24 10.45
C LEU A 3 8.41 -32.04 9.19
N LYS A 4 9.11 -31.82 8.08
CA LYS A 4 8.83 -32.52 6.81
C LYS A 4 8.96 -34.04 6.92
N THR A 5 9.83 -34.55 7.80
CA THR A 5 9.98 -36.00 7.99
C THR A 5 8.86 -36.57 8.86
N ALA A 6 8.49 -35.86 9.93
CA ALA A 6 7.43 -36.27 10.84
C ALA A 6 6.06 -36.33 10.14
N TYR A 7 5.80 -35.41 9.20
CA TYR A 7 4.51 -35.33 8.50
C TYR A 7 4.47 -36.00 7.11
N LYS A 8 5.58 -36.61 6.65
CA LYS A 8 5.70 -37.12 5.27
C LYS A 8 4.59 -38.09 4.84
N ASP A 9 4.08 -38.89 5.79
CA ASP A 9 3.06 -39.92 5.56
C ASP A 9 1.63 -39.38 5.75
N HIS A 10 1.49 -38.09 6.10
CA HIS A 10 0.23 -37.39 6.32
C HIS A 10 -0.02 -36.33 5.25
N PHE A 11 0.85 -35.33 5.15
CA PHE A 11 0.72 -34.20 4.22
C PHE A 11 2.05 -33.46 4.02
N LYS A 12 2.13 -32.64 2.98
CA LYS A 12 3.26 -31.71 2.80
C LYS A 12 3.24 -30.65 3.89
N ILE A 13 4.42 -30.30 4.41
CA ILE A 13 4.61 -29.16 5.32
C ILE A 13 5.32 -28.07 4.53
N GLY A 14 4.70 -26.90 4.39
CA GLY A 14 5.25 -25.78 3.63
C GLY A 14 5.47 -24.52 4.46
N ALA A 15 6.22 -23.57 3.89
CA ALA A 15 6.30 -22.19 4.38
C ALA A 15 6.21 -21.20 3.22
N ALA A 16 5.63 -20.02 3.44
CA ALA A 16 5.73 -18.91 2.52
C ALA A 16 7.08 -18.18 2.70
N ILE A 17 7.68 -17.76 1.59
CA ILE A 17 8.96 -17.05 1.58
C ILE A 17 8.87 -15.80 0.70
N SER A 18 9.54 -14.74 1.13
CA SER A 18 9.68 -13.48 0.39
C SER A 18 10.98 -13.44 -0.41
N LYS A 19 11.13 -12.43 -1.28
CA LYS A 19 12.40 -12.16 -1.96
C LYS A 19 13.56 -11.96 -0.99
N ARG A 20 13.31 -11.33 0.16
CA ARG A 20 14.38 -11.11 1.17
C ARG A 20 14.84 -12.43 1.79
N ASP A 21 13.91 -13.37 2.00
CA ASP A 21 14.24 -14.67 2.56
C ASP A 21 15.08 -15.50 1.58
N LEU A 22 14.75 -15.45 0.29
CA LEU A 22 15.54 -16.09 -0.78
C LEU A 22 17.01 -15.64 -0.78
N HIS A 23 17.25 -14.40 -0.35
CA HIS A 23 18.57 -13.78 -0.25
C HIS A 23 19.18 -13.84 1.16
N THR A 24 18.58 -14.60 2.09
CA THR A 24 19.10 -14.81 3.45
C THR A 24 19.45 -16.30 3.62
N PRO A 25 20.74 -16.69 3.47
CA PRO A 25 21.12 -18.11 3.41
C PRO A 25 20.64 -18.97 4.59
N ALA A 26 20.61 -18.43 5.81
CA ALA A 26 20.13 -19.10 7.00
C ALA A 26 18.65 -19.51 6.86
N TYR A 27 17.81 -18.63 6.31
CA TYR A 27 16.40 -18.91 6.08
C TYR A 27 16.18 -19.94 4.99
N MET A 28 17.02 -19.94 3.95
CA MET A 28 16.95 -20.98 2.92
C MET A 28 17.45 -22.34 3.42
N LYS A 29 18.41 -22.38 4.36
CA LYS A 29 18.78 -23.62 5.08
C LYS A 29 17.62 -24.12 5.92
N LEU A 30 17.01 -23.26 6.74
CA LEU A 30 15.81 -23.60 7.53
C LEU A 30 14.69 -24.14 6.63
N LEU A 31 14.40 -23.49 5.51
CA LEU A 31 13.38 -23.94 4.56
C LEU A 31 13.66 -25.37 4.08
N ARG A 32 14.88 -25.64 3.60
CA ARG A 32 15.27 -26.96 3.11
C ARG A 32 15.25 -28.04 4.19
N GLU A 33 15.58 -27.69 5.43
CA GLU A 33 15.67 -28.67 6.51
C GLU A 33 14.30 -29.03 7.08
N GLN A 34 13.39 -28.06 7.19
CA GLN A 34 12.12 -28.23 7.89
C GLN A 34 10.92 -28.47 6.95
N PHE A 35 10.93 -27.97 5.72
CA PHE A 35 9.75 -27.92 4.87
C PHE A 35 9.91 -28.77 3.59
N SER A 36 8.80 -29.29 3.08
CA SER A 36 8.70 -30.10 1.85
C SER A 36 7.96 -29.41 0.71
N SER A 37 7.47 -28.18 0.91
CA SER A 37 6.98 -27.28 -0.13
C SER A 37 7.21 -25.82 0.27
N PHE A 38 7.04 -24.90 -0.68
CA PHE A 38 6.94 -23.47 -0.34
C PHE A 38 6.01 -22.71 -1.29
N THR A 39 5.68 -21.48 -0.88
CA THR A 39 4.85 -20.54 -1.64
C THR A 39 5.58 -19.19 -1.68
N CYS A 40 5.52 -18.46 -2.79
CA CYS A 40 5.98 -17.07 -2.80
C CYS A 40 4.97 -16.19 -2.06
N GLU A 41 5.42 -15.37 -1.11
CA GLU A 41 4.54 -14.47 -0.35
C GLU A 41 3.87 -13.44 -1.28
N ASN A 42 4.61 -12.93 -2.27
CA ASN A 42 4.13 -11.88 -3.16
C ASN A 42 4.48 -12.08 -4.63
N GLU A 43 5.63 -12.68 -4.92
CA GLU A 43 6.34 -12.53 -6.20
C GLU A 43 5.70 -13.24 -7.40
N MET A 44 4.62 -14.00 -7.15
CA MET A 44 3.78 -14.67 -8.16
C MET A 44 2.32 -14.14 -8.18
N LYS A 45 2.04 -13.00 -7.53
CA LYS A 45 0.74 -12.31 -7.63
C LYS A 45 0.63 -11.52 -8.94
N PRO A 46 -0.58 -11.18 -9.42
CA PRO A 46 -0.77 -10.60 -10.75
C PRO A 46 0.03 -9.34 -11.03
N MET A 47 0.17 -8.42 -10.07
CA MET A 47 0.97 -7.19 -10.25
C MET A 47 2.45 -7.43 -10.59
N TYR A 48 2.99 -8.62 -10.28
CA TYR A 48 4.38 -8.97 -10.57
C TYR A 48 4.53 -9.68 -11.92
N PHE A 49 3.46 -10.29 -12.42
CA PHE A 49 3.44 -10.88 -13.75
C PHE A 49 3.04 -9.89 -14.84
N LEU A 50 2.19 -8.91 -14.53
CA LEU A 50 1.66 -7.96 -15.50
C LEU A 50 2.68 -6.85 -15.82
N ASP A 51 3.19 -6.83 -17.05
CA ASP A 51 4.17 -5.82 -17.49
C ASP A 51 3.47 -4.52 -17.90
N ARG A 52 3.38 -3.59 -16.96
CA ARG A 52 2.73 -2.28 -17.16
C ARG A 52 3.35 -1.50 -18.31
N ASP A 53 4.67 -1.41 -18.34
CA ASP A 53 5.36 -0.48 -19.23
C ASP A 53 5.29 -1.00 -20.67
N GLU A 54 5.42 -2.30 -20.86
CA GLU A 54 5.22 -2.94 -22.16
C GLU A 54 3.75 -2.85 -22.62
N CYS A 55 2.78 -3.14 -21.74
CA CYS A 55 1.35 -3.00 -22.05
C CYS A 55 0.98 -1.57 -22.49
N LYS A 56 1.54 -0.54 -21.83
CA LYS A 56 1.31 0.87 -22.18
C LYS A 56 2.06 1.34 -23.42
N SER A 57 3.14 0.67 -23.82
CA SER A 57 3.92 1.05 -25.00
C SER A 57 3.17 0.86 -26.32
N ASP A 58 2.30 -0.16 -26.38
CA ASP A 58 1.44 -0.48 -27.51
C ASP A 58 0.10 -1.08 -27.01
N PRO A 59 -0.81 -0.24 -26.49
CA PRO A 59 -2.04 -0.72 -25.86
C PRO A 59 -2.95 -1.48 -26.82
N ALA A 60 -2.92 -1.14 -28.11
CA ALA A 60 -3.72 -1.82 -29.13
C ALA A 60 -3.23 -3.27 -29.35
N LYS A 61 -1.91 -3.48 -29.41
CA LYS A 61 -1.32 -4.82 -29.50
C LYS A 61 -1.63 -5.67 -28.27
N TYR A 62 -1.53 -5.09 -27.09
CA TYR A 62 -1.66 -5.83 -25.83
C TYR A 62 -3.11 -5.95 -25.34
N ASN A 63 -4.07 -5.22 -25.92
CA ASN A 63 -5.44 -5.09 -25.42
C ASN A 63 -6.13 -6.41 -25.05
N LEU A 64 -5.92 -7.47 -25.84
CA LEU A 64 -6.51 -8.79 -25.58
C LEU A 64 -5.54 -9.78 -24.95
N SER A 65 -4.23 -9.51 -25.03
CA SER A 65 -3.17 -10.40 -24.57
C SER A 65 -2.12 -9.56 -23.85
N PRO A 66 -2.27 -9.32 -22.52
CA PRO A 66 -1.37 -8.45 -21.78
C PRO A 66 0.07 -8.96 -21.86
N ALA A 67 1.02 -8.04 -21.92
CA ALA A 67 2.44 -8.36 -21.78
C ALA A 67 2.72 -8.87 -20.36
N LEU A 68 3.61 -9.87 -20.25
CA LEU A 68 3.98 -10.49 -18.99
C LEU A 68 5.48 -10.40 -18.73
N ASN A 69 5.84 -10.21 -17.46
CA ASN A 69 7.21 -10.28 -16.95
C ASN A 69 7.30 -11.37 -15.88
N PHE A 70 8.39 -12.14 -15.88
CA PHE A 70 8.60 -13.26 -14.95
C PHE A 70 9.81 -13.07 -14.03
N ASP A 71 10.48 -11.92 -14.08
CA ASP A 71 11.78 -11.69 -13.43
C ASP A 71 11.72 -11.80 -11.91
N THR A 72 10.57 -11.48 -11.29
CA THR A 72 10.38 -11.64 -9.84
C THR A 72 10.16 -13.10 -9.44
N ALA A 73 9.53 -13.91 -10.30
CA ALA A 73 9.21 -15.31 -10.01
C ALA A 73 10.37 -16.26 -10.35
N LYS A 74 11.17 -15.95 -11.38
CA LYS A 74 12.30 -16.79 -11.85
C LYS A 74 13.23 -17.24 -10.72
N PRO A 75 13.72 -16.37 -9.82
CA PRO A 75 14.63 -16.80 -8.75
C PRO A 75 14.04 -17.89 -7.83
N PHE A 76 12.73 -17.85 -7.57
CA PHE A 76 12.05 -18.85 -6.76
C PHE A 76 11.86 -20.16 -7.52
N LEU A 77 11.47 -20.07 -8.79
CA LEU A 77 11.32 -21.23 -9.68
C LEU A 77 12.66 -21.95 -9.91
N ASP A 78 13.75 -21.19 -10.08
CA ASP A 78 15.11 -21.71 -10.18
C ASP A 78 15.51 -22.39 -8.86
N PHE A 79 15.32 -21.73 -7.72
CA PHE A 79 15.60 -22.31 -6.41
C PHE A 79 14.83 -23.63 -6.17
N ALA A 80 13.53 -23.65 -6.48
CA ALA A 80 12.70 -24.84 -6.35
C ALA A 80 13.22 -26.00 -7.19
N LYS A 81 13.55 -25.72 -8.45
CA LYS A 81 14.09 -26.69 -9.40
C LYS A 81 15.45 -27.23 -8.95
N GLU A 82 16.35 -26.36 -8.52
CA GLU A 82 17.70 -26.72 -8.08
C GLU A 82 17.69 -27.58 -6.81
N ASN A 83 16.74 -27.32 -5.90
CA ASN A 83 16.66 -28.00 -4.60
C ASN A 83 15.63 -29.13 -4.57
N GLY A 84 14.89 -29.34 -5.66
CA GLY A 84 13.84 -30.37 -5.75
C GLY A 84 12.69 -30.14 -4.75
N ILE A 85 12.38 -28.89 -4.43
CA ILE A 85 11.28 -28.54 -3.51
C ILE A 85 10.10 -28.04 -4.33
N PRO A 86 8.95 -28.74 -4.31
CA PRO A 86 7.78 -28.32 -5.07
C PRO A 86 7.15 -27.04 -4.51
N MET A 87 6.53 -26.26 -5.39
CA MET A 87 5.93 -24.98 -5.07
C MET A 87 4.40 -24.99 -5.24
N ARG A 88 3.71 -24.21 -4.40
CA ARG A 88 2.35 -23.74 -4.70
C ARG A 88 2.44 -22.43 -5.47
N GLY A 89 1.79 -22.35 -6.62
CA GLY A 89 1.63 -21.10 -7.34
C GLY A 89 0.52 -20.26 -6.72
N HIS A 90 0.86 -19.05 -6.28
CA HIS A 90 -0.05 -18.15 -5.59
C HIS A 90 0.16 -16.72 -6.12
N THR A 91 -0.78 -16.11 -6.83
CA THR A 91 -2.11 -16.61 -7.26
C THR A 91 -2.45 -16.03 -8.63
N LEU A 92 -3.29 -16.73 -9.41
CA LEU A 92 -3.65 -16.27 -10.75
C LEU A 92 -4.65 -15.11 -10.71
N VAL A 93 -5.70 -15.20 -9.89
CA VAL A 93 -6.77 -14.20 -9.86
C VAL A 93 -7.02 -13.77 -8.43
N TRP A 94 -6.80 -12.49 -8.15
CA TRP A 94 -7.10 -11.89 -6.86
C TRP A 94 -7.61 -10.46 -7.03
N HIS A 95 -8.48 -10.02 -6.13
CA HIS A 95 -8.98 -8.64 -6.13
C HIS A 95 -7.91 -7.65 -5.65
N ASN A 96 -7.05 -8.09 -4.73
CA ASN A 96 -5.92 -7.32 -4.22
C ASN A 96 -4.65 -7.66 -5.02
N GLN A 97 -3.66 -6.75 -5.00
CA GLN A 97 -2.39 -6.90 -5.72
C GLN A 97 -2.55 -7.31 -7.21
N THR A 98 -3.69 -6.93 -7.80
CA THR A 98 -3.93 -6.87 -9.24
C THR A 98 -4.11 -5.40 -9.58
N PRO A 99 -3.27 -4.83 -10.44
CA PRO A 99 -3.24 -3.40 -10.63
C PRO A 99 -4.50 -2.88 -11.33
N GLU A 100 -5.04 -1.75 -10.88
CA GLU A 100 -6.24 -1.10 -11.44
C GLU A 100 -6.14 -0.93 -12.95
N TRP A 101 -4.98 -0.49 -13.44
CA TRP A 101 -4.75 -0.27 -14.85
C TRP A 101 -5.02 -1.49 -15.72
N PHE A 102 -4.89 -2.71 -15.19
CA PHE A 102 -5.16 -3.94 -15.94
C PHE A 102 -6.62 -4.08 -16.37
N PHE A 103 -7.53 -3.45 -15.62
CA PHE A 103 -8.98 -3.49 -15.86
C PHE A 103 -9.48 -2.33 -16.71
N ARG A 104 -8.61 -1.39 -17.09
CA ARG A 104 -8.97 -0.19 -17.83
C ARG A 104 -8.61 -0.28 -19.31
N GLU A 105 -9.31 0.48 -20.13
CA GLU A 105 -8.93 0.73 -21.51
C GLU A 105 -7.53 1.36 -21.56
N ASN A 106 -6.76 1.02 -22.59
CA ASN A 106 -5.37 1.48 -22.80
C ASN A 106 -4.40 1.25 -21.63
N TYR A 107 -4.77 0.43 -20.65
CA TYR A 107 -3.99 0.22 -19.44
C TYR A 107 -3.71 1.50 -18.64
N HIS A 108 -4.63 2.46 -18.63
CA HIS A 108 -4.52 3.69 -17.85
C HIS A 108 -5.63 3.80 -16.80
N GLU A 109 -5.28 4.09 -15.55
CA GLU A 109 -6.21 4.09 -14.40
C GLU A 109 -7.34 5.12 -14.54
N ASN A 110 -7.09 6.20 -15.30
CA ASN A 110 -8.06 7.25 -15.59
C ASN A 110 -8.98 6.91 -16.78
N CYS A 111 -8.74 5.80 -17.50
CA CYS A 111 -9.62 5.37 -18.58
C CYS A 111 -10.82 4.58 -18.06
N ARG A 112 -11.79 4.36 -18.94
CA ARG A 112 -12.96 3.52 -18.64
C ARG A 112 -12.53 2.10 -18.31
N TYR A 113 -13.39 1.37 -17.62
CA TYR A 113 -13.24 -0.06 -17.50
C TYR A 113 -13.31 -0.70 -18.90
N ALA A 114 -12.43 -1.65 -19.15
CA ALA A 114 -12.52 -2.49 -20.33
C ALA A 114 -13.86 -3.24 -20.31
N ASP A 115 -14.45 -3.42 -21.49
CA ASP A 115 -15.66 -4.21 -21.61
C ASP A 115 -15.41 -5.68 -21.21
N ARG A 116 -16.49 -6.38 -20.91
CA ARG A 116 -16.47 -7.76 -20.46
C ARG A 116 -15.71 -8.70 -21.40
N GLU A 117 -15.89 -8.57 -22.71
CA GLU A 117 -15.25 -9.48 -23.69
C GLU A 117 -13.75 -9.23 -23.75
N THR A 118 -13.34 -7.95 -23.75
CA THR A 118 -11.93 -7.57 -23.61
C THR A 118 -11.34 -8.14 -22.32
N MET A 119 -12.04 -8.04 -21.19
CA MET A 119 -11.53 -8.51 -19.91
C MET A 119 -11.46 -10.04 -19.83
N LEU A 120 -12.42 -10.76 -20.40
CA LEU A 120 -12.36 -12.23 -20.51
C LEU A 120 -11.18 -12.68 -21.37
N ALA A 121 -10.91 -11.99 -22.49
CA ALA A 121 -9.75 -12.28 -23.33
C ALA A 121 -8.43 -12.01 -22.60
N ARG A 122 -8.32 -10.87 -21.90
CA ARG A 122 -7.15 -10.54 -21.07
C ARG A 122 -6.94 -11.58 -19.96
N LEU A 123 -8.00 -11.99 -19.26
CA LEU A 123 -7.96 -13.02 -18.23
C LEU A 123 -7.47 -14.35 -18.78
N GLU A 124 -8.04 -14.82 -19.90
CA GLU A 124 -7.61 -16.06 -20.55
C GLU A 124 -6.13 -16.00 -20.94
N ASN A 125 -5.71 -14.92 -21.61
CA ASN A 125 -4.34 -14.79 -22.11
C ASN A 125 -3.31 -14.60 -20.99
N TYR A 126 -3.68 -13.91 -19.91
CA TYR A 126 -2.87 -13.82 -18.69
C TYR A 126 -2.68 -15.21 -18.06
N ILE A 127 -3.78 -15.93 -17.79
CA ILE A 127 -3.73 -17.28 -17.19
C ILE A 127 -2.93 -18.23 -18.08
N ARG A 128 -3.18 -18.22 -19.39
CA ARG A 128 -2.43 -19.01 -20.37
C ARG A 128 -0.95 -18.69 -20.30
N GLY A 129 -0.57 -17.42 -20.40
CA GLY A 129 0.82 -17.00 -20.44
C GLY A 129 1.59 -17.42 -19.18
N VAL A 130 0.99 -17.27 -17.99
CA VAL A 130 1.60 -17.71 -16.73
C VAL A 130 1.75 -19.24 -16.69
N LEU A 131 0.68 -19.99 -16.97
CA LEU A 131 0.69 -21.45 -16.89
C LEU A 131 1.60 -22.10 -17.96
N GLU A 132 1.57 -21.62 -19.20
CA GLU A 132 2.44 -22.11 -20.27
C GLU A 132 3.90 -21.77 -20.01
N TYR A 133 4.21 -20.55 -19.53
CA TYR A 133 5.59 -20.18 -19.20
C TYR A 133 6.15 -21.10 -18.12
N VAL A 134 5.42 -21.28 -17.01
CA VAL A 134 5.86 -22.13 -15.91
C VAL A 134 5.93 -23.60 -16.35
N GLY A 135 4.89 -24.12 -17.02
CA GLY A 135 4.84 -25.51 -17.47
C GLY A 135 5.95 -25.86 -18.47
N THR A 136 6.33 -24.91 -19.33
CA THR A 136 7.39 -25.10 -20.32
C THR A 136 8.79 -25.02 -19.71
N ASN A 137 9.04 -24.01 -18.87
CA ASN A 137 10.38 -23.72 -18.37
C ASN A 137 10.73 -24.46 -17.06
N TYR A 138 9.69 -24.79 -16.28
CA TYR A 138 9.78 -25.39 -14.93
C TYR A 138 8.80 -26.56 -14.76
N PRO A 139 8.81 -27.57 -15.67
CA PRO A 139 7.89 -28.70 -15.60
C PRO A 139 7.98 -29.43 -14.26
N GLY A 140 6.84 -29.68 -13.63
CA GLY A 140 6.73 -30.38 -12.34
C GLY A 140 7.13 -29.58 -11.10
N VAL A 141 7.57 -28.32 -11.23
CA VAL A 141 7.91 -27.48 -10.06
C VAL A 141 6.65 -27.04 -9.31
N ILE A 142 5.62 -26.58 -10.02
CA ILE A 142 4.36 -26.16 -9.40
C ILE A 142 3.39 -27.34 -9.30
N TYR A 143 3.11 -27.80 -8.08
CA TYR A 143 2.18 -28.92 -7.85
C TYR A 143 0.72 -28.49 -7.73
N ALA A 144 0.48 -27.24 -7.34
CA ALA A 144 -0.85 -26.67 -7.17
C ALA A 144 -0.86 -25.18 -7.50
N TRP A 145 -1.97 -24.69 -8.06
CA TRP A 145 -2.24 -23.26 -8.24
C TRP A 145 -3.46 -22.85 -7.43
N ASP A 146 -3.34 -21.76 -6.68
CA ASP A 146 -4.49 -20.97 -6.27
C ASP A 146 -4.96 -20.20 -7.52
N VAL A 147 -6.06 -20.67 -8.12
CA VAL A 147 -6.57 -20.09 -9.37
C VAL A 147 -7.33 -18.81 -9.09
N VAL A 148 -8.18 -18.83 -8.06
CA VAL A 148 -8.92 -17.66 -7.59
C VAL A 148 -8.75 -17.57 -6.08
N ASN A 149 -8.37 -16.37 -5.62
CA ASN A 149 -8.16 -16.05 -4.22
C ASN A 149 -9.25 -15.07 -3.74
N GLU A 150 -9.87 -15.38 -2.58
CA GLU A 150 -10.70 -14.45 -1.80
C GLU A 150 -11.84 -13.76 -2.58
N ALA A 151 -12.61 -14.56 -3.32
CA ALA A 151 -13.72 -14.06 -4.13
C ALA A 151 -15.02 -13.86 -3.34
N VAL A 152 -15.05 -14.18 -2.05
CA VAL A 152 -16.25 -14.09 -1.19
C VAL A 152 -15.99 -13.11 -0.04
N ASP A 153 -16.90 -12.16 0.15
CA ASP A 153 -16.86 -11.20 1.26
C ASP A 153 -18.25 -10.60 1.53
N GLU A 154 -18.47 -10.03 2.71
CA GLU A 154 -19.71 -9.30 3.06
C GLU A 154 -21.04 -10.05 2.76
N GLY A 155 -21.05 -11.39 2.81
CA GLY A 155 -22.24 -12.20 2.55
C GLY A 155 -22.54 -12.49 1.06
N ASP A 156 -21.67 -12.09 0.14
CA ASP A 156 -21.85 -12.30 -1.31
C ASP A 156 -20.49 -12.51 -2.04
N PHE A 157 -20.52 -12.58 -3.37
CA PHE A 157 -19.32 -12.37 -4.18
C PHE A 157 -18.71 -11.00 -3.86
N ARG A 158 -17.40 -10.97 -3.65
CA ARG A 158 -16.66 -9.75 -3.35
C ARG A 158 -16.81 -8.73 -4.49
N LYS A 159 -17.26 -7.53 -4.13
CA LYS A 159 -17.24 -6.36 -5.02
C LYS A 159 -15.79 -6.00 -5.35
N SER A 160 -15.41 -6.20 -6.60
CA SER A 160 -14.04 -5.98 -7.09
C SER A 160 -14.05 -5.60 -8.56
N ASN A 161 -12.88 -5.23 -9.10
CA ASN A 161 -12.74 -4.99 -10.53
C ASN A 161 -13.12 -6.21 -11.38
N TRP A 162 -12.92 -7.43 -10.87
CA TRP A 162 -13.34 -8.66 -11.53
C TRP A 162 -14.86 -8.79 -11.65
N THR A 163 -15.61 -8.56 -10.56
CA THR A 163 -17.08 -8.56 -10.61
C THR A 163 -17.63 -7.38 -11.40
N LYS A 164 -16.92 -6.25 -11.43
CA LYS A 164 -17.33 -5.04 -12.16
C LYS A 164 -17.17 -5.17 -13.68
N THR A 165 -16.04 -5.72 -14.14
CA THR A 165 -15.71 -5.85 -15.57
C THR A 165 -16.29 -7.10 -16.18
N VAL A 166 -16.20 -8.23 -15.47
CA VAL A 166 -16.72 -9.51 -15.93
C VAL A 166 -18.09 -9.73 -15.32
N GLY A 167 -18.19 -9.84 -14.00
CA GLY A 167 -19.38 -10.34 -13.30
C GLY A 167 -19.06 -11.63 -12.55
N ASN A 168 -19.98 -12.13 -11.71
CA ASN A 168 -19.71 -13.23 -10.76
C ASN A 168 -19.18 -14.52 -11.41
N ASP A 169 -19.47 -14.76 -12.69
CA ASP A 169 -18.97 -15.93 -13.42
C ASP A 169 -17.47 -15.85 -13.78
N PHE A 170 -16.77 -14.76 -13.43
CA PHE A 170 -15.31 -14.65 -13.56
C PHE A 170 -14.58 -15.80 -12.87
N VAL A 171 -15.12 -16.30 -11.74
CA VAL A 171 -14.54 -17.44 -11.02
C VAL A 171 -14.56 -18.68 -11.89
N ILE A 172 -15.73 -19.03 -12.45
CA ILE A 172 -15.87 -20.19 -13.34
C ILE A 172 -14.98 -20.02 -14.57
N LYS A 173 -14.93 -18.83 -15.16
CA LYS A 173 -14.11 -18.53 -16.33
C LYS A 173 -12.61 -18.70 -16.06
N ALA A 174 -12.11 -18.18 -14.94
CA ALA A 174 -10.72 -18.36 -14.54
C ALA A 174 -10.35 -19.85 -14.41
N PHE A 175 -11.23 -20.66 -13.82
CA PHE A 175 -11.02 -22.10 -13.72
C PHE A 175 -11.16 -22.85 -15.05
N GLU A 176 -12.06 -22.44 -15.95
CA GLU A 176 -12.14 -22.96 -17.32
C GLU A 176 -10.81 -22.73 -18.07
N PHE A 177 -10.25 -21.51 -17.97
CA PHE A 177 -8.96 -21.19 -18.58
C PHE A 177 -7.81 -21.92 -17.89
N ALA A 178 -7.76 -21.95 -16.56
CA ALA A 178 -6.70 -22.64 -15.84
C ALA A 178 -6.71 -24.15 -16.14
N ARG A 179 -7.87 -24.80 -16.18
CA ARG A 179 -7.97 -26.22 -16.54
C ARG A 179 -7.54 -26.50 -17.99
N LYS A 180 -7.76 -25.54 -18.89
CA LYS A 180 -7.35 -25.64 -20.31
C LYS A 180 -5.83 -25.60 -20.49
N TYR A 181 -5.10 -24.83 -19.67
CA TYR A 181 -3.67 -24.57 -19.88
C TYR A 181 -2.74 -25.16 -18.81
N ALA A 182 -3.25 -25.57 -17.65
CA ALA A 182 -2.45 -26.19 -16.61
C ALA A 182 -1.92 -27.57 -17.05
N ALA A 183 -0.74 -27.94 -16.58
CA ALA A 183 -0.22 -29.29 -16.76
C ALA A 183 -1.17 -30.31 -16.10
N PRO A 184 -1.38 -31.50 -16.69
CA PRO A 184 -2.36 -32.48 -16.21
C PRO A 184 -2.19 -32.90 -14.74
N GLU A 185 -0.95 -32.90 -14.25
CA GLU A 185 -0.58 -33.24 -12.87
C GLU A 185 -0.79 -32.09 -11.88
N THR A 186 -0.86 -30.84 -12.36
CA THR A 186 -1.01 -29.66 -11.51
C THR A 186 -2.44 -29.52 -11.01
N LYS A 187 -2.60 -29.36 -9.70
CA LYS A 187 -3.91 -29.25 -9.04
C LYS A 187 -4.39 -27.80 -9.00
N LEU A 188 -5.70 -27.60 -9.18
CA LEU A 188 -6.33 -26.28 -9.21
C LEU A 188 -7.19 -26.06 -7.97
N PHE A 189 -6.88 -25.00 -7.22
CA PHE A 189 -7.50 -24.67 -5.94
C PHE A 189 -8.26 -23.35 -5.99
N TYR A 190 -9.39 -23.32 -5.28
CA TYR A 190 -9.99 -22.07 -4.80
C TYR A 190 -9.42 -21.81 -3.40
N ASN A 191 -8.95 -20.59 -3.10
CA ASN A 191 -8.30 -20.26 -1.83
C ASN A 191 -8.99 -19.06 -1.16
N ASP A 192 -9.23 -19.11 0.15
CA ASP A 192 -9.91 -18.02 0.88
C ASP A 192 -9.58 -18.01 2.40
N TYR A 193 -9.79 -16.87 3.06
CA TYR A 193 -9.70 -16.70 4.52
C TYR A 193 -11.06 -16.85 5.21
N GLU A 194 -11.04 -16.99 6.55
CA GLU A 194 -12.26 -17.10 7.38
C GLU A 194 -13.22 -18.21 6.93
N THR A 195 -12.67 -19.25 6.30
CA THR A 195 -13.41 -20.34 5.64
C THR A 195 -14.17 -21.23 6.61
N ALA A 196 -14.01 -21.02 7.92
CA ALA A 196 -14.78 -21.70 8.96
C ALA A 196 -15.95 -20.89 9.53
N GLN A 197 -16.10 -19.62 9.16
CA GLN A 197 -17.32 -18.89 9.47
C GLN A 197 -18.49 -19.53 8.72
N GLU A 198 -19.57 -19.85 9.44
CA GLU A 198 -20.70 -20.62 8.90
C GLU A 198 -21.25 -20.05 7.59
N TRP A 199 -21.54 -18.75 7.56
CA TRP A 199 -22.09 -18.09 6.38
C TRP A 199 -21.12 -18.15 5.19
N LYS A 200 -19.83 -17.89 5.42
CA LYS A 200 -18.81 -17.81 4.37
C LYS A 200 -18.53 -19.20 3.80
N ARG A 201 -18.41 -20.19 4.69
CA ARG A 201 -18.28 -21.60 4.34
C ARG A 201 -19.42 -22.07 3.45
N ASP A 202 -20.65 -21.82 3.87
CA ASP A 202 -21.83 -22.30 3.15
C ASP A 202 -21.97 -21.59 1.79
N PHE A 203 -21.61 -20.32 1.71
CA PHE A 203 -21.55 -19.57 0.46
C PHE A 203 -20.48 -20.14 -0.49
N ILE A 204 -19.25 -20.34 -0.01
CA ILE A 204 -18.16 -20.93 -0.81
C ILE A 204 -18.57 -22.32 -1.32
N ILE A 205 -19.16 -23.16 -0.48
CA ILE A 205 -19.65 -24.49 -0.90
C ILE A 205 -20.69 -24.36 -2.00
N LYS A 206 -21.68 -23.49 -1.82
CA LYS A 206 -22.84 -23.38 -2.70
C LYS A 206 -22.53 -22.70 -4.03
N GLU A 207 -21.87 -21.55 -3.98
CA GLU A 207 -21.72 -20.65 -5.13
C GLU A 207 -20.38 -20.83 -5.85
N ILE A 208 -19.37 -21.42 -5.20
CA ILE A 208 -18.04 -21.61 -5.79
C ILE A 208 -17.73 -23.09 -6.04
N LEU A 209 -17.59 -23.88 -4.97
CA LEU A 209 -17.03 -25.23 -5.07
C LEU A 209 -17.97 -26.21 -5.78
N LYS A 210 -19.28 -26.20 -5.49
CA LYS A 210 -20.24 -27.08 -6.18
C LYS A 210 -20.28 -26.82 -7.69
N PRO A 211 -20.48 -25.58 -8.19
CA PRO A 211 -20.45 -25.30 -9.63
C PRO A 211 -19.14 -25.69 -10.31
N LEU A 212 -18.00 -25.42 -9.68
CA LEU A 212 -16.69 -25.81 -10.21
C LEU A 212 -16.51 -27.32 -10.24
N LYS A 213 -16.99 -28.04 -9.21
CA LYS A 213 -16.89 -29.49 -9.10
C LYS A 213 -17.78 -30.21 -10.12
N GLU A 214 -19.01 -29.73 -10.31
CA GLU A 214 -19.95 -30.24 -11.32
C GLU A 214 -19.37 -30.15 -12.75
N LYS A 215 -18.56 -29.12 -13.01
CA LYS A 215 -17.85 -28.92 -14.28
C LYS A 215 -16.49 -29.63 -14.35
N GLY A 216 -16.03 -30.29 -13.29
CA GLY A 216 -14.72 -30.94 -13.22
C GLY A 216 -13.53 -29.97 -13.29
N LEU A 217 -13.72 -28.72 -12.86
CA LEU A 217 -12.71 -27.66 -13.00
C LEU A 217 -11.80 -27.51 -11.78
N VAL A 218 -12.29 -27.82 -10.58
CA VAL A 218 -11.55 -27.67 -9.31
C VAL A 218 -11.09 -29.02 -8.76
N ASP A 219 -9.86 -29.05 -8.25
CA ASP A 219 -9.30 -30.19 -7.54
C ASP A 219 -9.43 -30.05 -6.03
N GLY A 220 -9.30 -28.84 -5.49
CA GLY A 220 -9.18 -28.61 -4.06
C GLY A 220 -9.71 -27.28 -3.52
N MET A 221 -9.87 -27.25 -2.20
CA MET A 221 -10.16 -26.07 -1.38
C MET A 221 -8.94 -25.72 -0.54
N GLY A 222 -8.47 -24.48 -0.69
CA GLY A 222 -7.43 -23.87 0.12
C GLY A 222 -8.05 -23.08 1.27
N MET A 223 -7.71 -23.46 2.49
CA MET A 223 -8.09 -22.75 3.71
C MET A 223 -6.87 -21.97 4.20
N GLN A 224 -6.84 -20.65 3.97
CA GLN A 224 -5.71 -19.79 4.35
C GLN A 224 -5.35 -19.99 5.82
N SER A 225 -6.36 -19.91 6.68
CA SER A 225 -6.21 -20.21 8.11
C SER A 225 -5.29 -19.21 8.82
N HIS A 226 -5.51 -17.93 8.55
CA HIS A 226 -5.09 -16.84 9.43
C HIS A 226 -5.97 -16.84 10.69
N LEU A 227 -5.45 -17.38 11.79
CA LEU A 227 -6.23 -17.61 13.01
C LEU A 227 -5.88 -16.60 14.11
N LEU A 228 -6.73 -16.55 15.14
CA LEU A 228 -6.48 -15.86 16.40
C LEU A 228 -6.25 -16.88 17.51
N MET A 229 -5.81 -16.44 18.69
CA MET A 229 -5.60 -17.29 19.88
C MET A 229 -6.88 -17.98 20.38
N ASP A 230 -8.05 -17.45 20.05
CA ASP A 230 -9.36 -17.93 20.50
C ASP A 230 -10.34 -18.22 19.35
N HIS A 231 -10.04 -17.77 18.12
CA HIS A 231 -10.92 -17.91 16.96
C HIS A 231 -10.23 -18.52 15.72
N PRO A 232 -10.97 -19.28 14.89
CA PRO A 232 -12.31 -19.81 15.15
C PRO A 232 -12.29 -20.84 16.30
N ASP A 233 -13.47 -21.25 16.76
CA ASP A 233 -13.59 -22.41 17.62
C ASP A 233 -13.14 -23.68 16.86
N LEU A 234 -12.45 -24.60 17.54
CA LEU A 234 -11.92 -25.81 16.92
C LEU A 234 -13.03 -26.69 16.31
N LYS A 235 -14.22 -26.70 16.91
CA LYS A 235 -15.37 -27.46 16.39
C LYS A 235 -15.86 -26.86 15.08
N ASP A 236 -15.91 -25.54 14.97
CA ASP A 236 -16.35 -24.86 13.75
C ASP A 236 -15.33 -25.07 12.63
N TYR A 237 -14.03 -25.01 12.97
CA TYR A 237 -12.95 -25.28 12.05
C TYR A 237 -12.95 -26.74 11.56
N ARG A 238 -13.16 -27.72 12.46
CA ARG A 238 -13.38 -29.13 12.10
C ARG A 238 -14.58 -29.30 11.18
N THR A 239 -15.70 -28.68 11.53
CA THR A 239 -16.95 -28.74 10.74
C THR A 239 -16.71 -28.23 9.32
N ALA A 240 -15.98 -27.13 9.16
CA ALA A 240 -15.63 -26.59 7.86
C ALA A 240 -14.78 -27.56 7.03
N LEU A 241 -13.73 -28.14 7.62
CA LEU A 241 -12.89 -29.14 6.96
C LEU A 241 -13.72 -30.31 6.41
N GLU A 242 -14.59 -30.89 7.25
CA GLU A 242 -15.43 -32.02 6.86
C GLU A 242 -16.42 -31.65 5.76
N MET A 243 -17.02 -30.46 5.85
CA MET A 243 -17.98 -30.00 4.85
C MET A 243 -17.33 -29.75 3.49
N TYR A 244 -16.15 -29.14 3.45
CA TYR A 244 -15.41 -28.99 2.19
C TYR A 244 -14.99 -30.35 1.63
N ALA A 245 -14.41 -31.22 2.47
CA ALA A 245 -13.96 -32.54 2.04
C ALA A 245 -15.12 -33.43 1.55
N SER A 246 -16.34 -33.26 2.09
CA SER A 246 -17.53 -34.00 1.66
C SER A 246 -17.93 -33.77 0.20
N LEU A 247 -17.42 -32.69 -0.43
CA LEU A 247 -17.58 -32.42 -1.86
C LEU A 247 -16.65 -33.27 -2.75
N GLY A 248 -15.75 -34.05 -2.14
CA GLY A 248 -14.73 -34.85 -2.85
C GLY A 248 -13.64 -34.00 -3.49
N VAL A 249 -13.36 -32.84 -2.91
CA VAL A 249 -12.19 -31.99 -3.25
C VAL A 249 -11.07 -32.26 -2.25
N GLU A 250 -9.83 -31.99 -2.66
CA GLU A 250 -8.64 -32.02 -1.80
C GLU A 250 -8.60 -30.82 -0.86
N ILE A 251 -8.12 -30.98 0.39
CA ILE A 251 -7.98 -29.86 1.32
C ILE A 251 -6.50 -29.47 1.46
N ASN A 252 -6.21 -28.18 1.31
CA ASN A 252 -4.91 -27.59 1.65
C ASN A 252 -5.13 -26.53 2.74
N ILE A 253 -4.32 -26.56 3.80
CA ILE A 253 -4.15 -25.43 4.70
C ILE A 253 -3.00 -24.59 4.13
N THR A 254 -3.29 -23.37 3.70
CA THR A 254 -2.44 -22.68 2.71
C THR A 254 -1.59 -21.56 3.29
N GLU A 255 -2.00 -20.92 4.39
CA GLU A 255 -1.40 -19.68 4.92
C GLU A 255 -1.47 -19.65 6.45
N LEU A 256 -1.19 -20.78 7.11
CA LEU A 256 -1.39 -20.94 8.56
C LEU A 256 -0.47 -20.02 9.36
N ASP A 257 -1.09 -19.12 10.11
CA ASP A 257 -0.49 -18.34 11.18
C ASP A 257 -1.52 -18.14 12.31
N ILE A 258 -1.05 -17.95 13.54
CA ILE A 258 -1.94 -17.68 14.69
C ILE A 258 -1.50 -16.37 15.32
N HIS A 259 -2.22 -15.30 15.05
CA HIS A 259 -1.88 -13.99 15.58
C HIS A 259 -1.85 -14.01 17.12
N ASN A 260 -0.67 -13.67 17.66
CA ASN A 260 -0.43 -13.48 19.08
C ASN A 260 0.48 -12.25 19.25
N ALA A 261 0.09 -11.28 20.07
CA ALA A 261 0.86 -10.07 20.35
C ALA A 261 1.50 -10.06 21.75
N ASP A 262 1.16 -11.03 22.61
CA ASP A 262 1.69 -11.13 23.97
C ASP A 262 2.92 -12.04 24.00
N PRO A 263 4.13 -11.50 24.27
CA PRO A 263 5.38 -12.27 24.32
C PRO A 263 5.60 -13.03 25.64
N SER A 264 4.66 -13.02 26.58
CA SER A 264 4.79 -13.74 27.86
C SER A 264 4.97 -15.25 27.65
N ASP A 265 5.72 -15.89 28.55
CA ASP A 265 5.92 -17.35 28.50
C ASP A 265 4.59 -18.09 28.58
N GLU A 266 3.64 -17.60 29.39
CA GLU A 266 2.28 -18.14 29.49
C GLU A 266 1.51 -18.06 28.16
N SER A 267 1.61 -16.93 27.46
CA SER A 267 0.97 -16.75 26.15
C SER A 267 1.63 -17.60 25.06
N MET A 268 2.97 -17.72 25.08
CA MET A 268 3.70 -18.58 24.15
C MET A 268 3.39 -20.06 24.37
N HIS A 269 3.17 -20.49 25.62
CA HIS A 269 2.69 -21.84 25.94
C HIS A 269 1.27 -22.06 25.40
N ALA A 270 0.36 -21.11 25.62
CA ALA A 270 -1.00 -21.18 25.08
C ALA A 270 -1.03 -21.23 23.54
N LEU A 271 -0.10 -20.53 22.87
CA LEU A 271 0.07 -20.60 21.42
C LEU A 271 0.49 -22.01 20.98
N ALA A 272 1.42 -22.62 21.72
CA ALA A 272 1.88 -23.98 21.46
C ALA A 272 0.75 -25.01 21.63
N ASP A 273 -0.05 -24.88 22.69
CA ASP A 273 -1.24 -25.71 22.93
C ASP A 273 -2.27 -25.58 21.80
N ARG A 274 -2.49 -24.36 21.31
CA ARG A 274 -3.42 -24.13 20.21
C ARG A 274 -2.94 -24.77 18.92
N TYR A 275 -1.66 -24.63 18.60
CA TYR A 275 -1.06 -25.33 17.46
C TYR A 275 -1.19 -26.86 17.59
N ALA A 276 -0.89 -27.43 18.76
CA ALA A 276 -1.06 -28.86 19.00
C ALA A 276 -2.52 -29.30 18.79
N ALA A 277 -3.49 -28.56 19.33
CA ALA A 277 -4.90 -28.89 19.18
C ALA A 277 -5.36 -28.87 17.71
N ILE A 278 -4.89 -27.91 16.91
CA ILE A 278 -5.18 -27.82 15.47
C ILE A 278 -4.55 -29.00 14.70
N PHE A 279 -3.28 -29.29 14.95
CA PHE A 279 -2.59 -30.39 14.27
C PHE A 279 -3.14 -31.77 14.65
N ARG A 280 -3.52 -31.96 15.92
CA ARG A 280 -4.24 -33.15 16.36
C ARG A 280 -5.55 -33.31 15.60
N MET A 281 -6.34 -32.23 15.50
CA MET A 281 -7.59 -32.23 14.76
C MET A 281 -7.37 -32.59 13.30
N TYR A 282 -6.33 -32.06 12.63
CA TYR A 282 -5.99 -32.44 11.25
C TYR A 282 -5.71 -33.95 11.12
N LEU A 283 -4.91 -34.52 12.02
CA LEU A 283 -4.58 -35.94 11.98
C LEU A 283 -5.80 -36.82 12.29
N ASP A 284 -6.65 -36.40 13.23
CA ASP A 284 -7.89 -37.11 13.57
C ASP A 284 -8.86 -37.16 12.39
N VAL A 285 -9.12 -36.03 11.72
CA VAL A 285 -10.04 -36.02 10.56
C VAL A 285 -9.51 -36.84 9.38
N ILE A 286 -8.18 -36.90 9.20
CA ILE A 286 -7.55 -37.78 8.20
C ILE A 286 -7.74 -39.25 8.59
N LYS A 287 -7.41 -39.60 9.83
CA LYS A 287 -7.50 -40.97 10.35
C LYS A 287 -8.95 -41.49 10.32
N GLU A 288 -9.92 -40.63 10.57
CA GLU A 288 -11.35 -40.95 10.49
C GLU A 288 -11.89 -41.00 9.06
N GLY A 289 -11.09 -40.62 8.04
CA GLY A 289 -11.53 -40.54 6.65
C GLY A 289 -12.55 -39.43 6.39
N LYS A 290 -12.54 -38.39 7.23
CA LYS A 290 -13.48 -37.25 7.18
C LYS A 290 -12.96 -36.09 6.33
N ALA A 291 -11.64 -35.95 6.23
CA ALA A 291 -11.00 -35.00 5.33
C ALA A 291 -9.70 -35.57 4.73
N ASN A 292 -9.33 -35.08 3.56
CA ASN A 292 -8.11 -35.43 2.83
C ASN A 292 -7.15 -34.23 2.77
N ILE A 293 -6.60 -33.87 3.92
CA ILE A 293 -5.60 -32.79 4.01
C ILE A 293 -4.30 -33.31 3.39
N THR A 294 -3.78 -32.63 2.36
CA THR A 294 -2.57 -33.04 1.64
C THR A 294 -1.43 -32.04 1.75
N SER A 295 -1.70 -30.84 2.29
CA SER A 295 -0.70 -29.81 2.53
C SER A 295 -1.10 -28.92 3.71
N VAL A 296 -0.13 -28.55 4.54
CA VAL A 296 -0.21 -27.49 5.55
C VAL A 296 0.98 -26.55 5.37
N THR A 297 0.72 -25.29 5.04
CA THR A 297 1.73 -24.27 4.76
C THR A 297 1.63 -23.15 5.78
N PHE A 298 2.74 -22.79 6.42
CA PHE A 298 2.84 -21.64 7.32
C PHE A 298 3.06 -20.35 6.52
N TRP A 299 2.45 -19.24 6.92
CA TRP A 299 2.63 -17.98 6.21
C TRP A 299 3.79 -17.15 6.80
N ASN A 300 4.95 -17.25 6.15
CA ASN A 300 6.29 -16.83 6.59
C ASN A 300 7.07 -17.87 7.42
N ILE A 301 8.39 -17.70 7.53
CA ILE A 301 9.32 -18.70 8.08
C ILE A 301 9.66 -18.44 9.56
N VAL A 302 9.74 -17.17 9.98
CA VAL A 302 10.04 -16.74 11.36
C VAL A 302 9.16 -15.55 11.75
N ASP A 303 8.87 -15.40 13.05
CA ASP A 303 7.97 -14.38 13.60
C ASP A 303 8.27 -12.95 13.08
N GLU A 304 9.54 -12.56 13.04
CA GLU A 304 9.99 -11.22 12.63
C GLU A 304 9.76 -10.91 11.14
N LYS A 305 9.41 -11.93 10.35
CA LYS A 305 9.05 -11.81 8.94
C LYS A 305 7.55 -11.93 8.69
N SER A 306 6.75 -12.15 9.73
CA SER A 306 5.31 -12.26 9.56
C SER A 306 4.70 -10.94 9.08
N TRP A 307 3.92 -11.02 8.00
CA TRP A 307 3.11 -9.92 7.48
C TRP A 307 2.17 -9.30 8.53
N LEU A 308 1.72 -10.11 9.51
CA LEU A 308 0.77 -9.70 10.55
C LEU A 308 1.27 -8.49 11.33
N SER A 309 2.58 -8.38 11.59
CA SER A 309 3.11 -7.27 12.38
C SER A 309 2.90 -5.92 11.67
N GLY A 310 3.13 -5.89 10.36
CA GLY A 310 2.90 -4.70 9.54
C GLY A 310 1.41 -4.45 9.31
N PHE A 311 0.65 -5.50 9.02
CA PHE A 311 -0.78 -5.42 8.74
C PHE A 311 -1.59 -4.92 9.95
N ARG A 312 -1.30 -5.44 11.14
CA ARG A 312 -1.99 -5.08 12.40
C ARG A 312 -1.37 -3.87 13.09
N ARG A 313 -0.20 -3.41 12.64
CA ARG A 313 0.57 -2.31 13.24
C ARG A 313 0.94 -2.58 14.71
N GLU A 314 1.16 -3.85 15.05
CA GLU A 314 1.57 -4.32 16.36
C GLU A 314 2.49 -5.54 16.19
N THR A 315 3.50 -5.72 17.04
CA THR A 315 4.38 -6.90 16.91
C THR A 315 3.59 -8.17 17.17
N SER A 316 3.65 -9.12 16.23
CA SER A 316 3.06 -10.45 16.38
C SER A 316 4.12 -11.56 16.40
N TYR A 317 3.84 -12.65 17.12
CA TYR A 317 4.68 -13.84 17.27
C TYR A 317 3.96 -15.10 16.79
N PRO A 318 3.57 -15.20 15.50
CA PRO A 318 2.51 -16.10 15.11
C PRO A 318 2.97 -17.46 14.59
N LEU A 319 4.28 -17.74 14.49
CA LEU A 319 4.86 -18.87 13.78
C LEU A 319 5.59 -19.86 14.70
N LEU A 320 6.24 -20.86 14.12
CA LEU A 320 6.98 -21.91 14.84
C LEU A 320 8.43 -21.54 15.16
N PHE A 321 9.00 -20.55 14.48
CA PHE A 321 10.40 -20.14 14.63
C PHE A 321 10.51 -18.63 14.87
N LYS A 322 11.61 -18.22 15.50
CA LYS A 322 11.94 -16.80 15.75
C LYS A 322 13.42 -16.51 15.50
N GLY A 323 13.74 -15.23 15.33
CA GLY A 323 15.09 -14.69 15.27
C GLY A 323 16.01 -15.45 14.32
N LYS A 324 17.05 -16.07 14.91
CA LYS A 324 18.08 -16.82 14.20
C LYS A 324 17.67 -18.27 13.89
N CYS A 325 16.44 -18.45 13.40
CA CYS A 325 15.84 -19.76 13.13
C CYS A 325 15.60 -20.61 14.38
N GLU A 326 15.47 -20.00 15.57
CA GLU A 326 15.24 -20.71 16.83
C GLU A 326 13.84 -21.31 16.88
N ALA A 327 13.72 -22.57 17.30
CA ALA A 327 12.42 -23.22 17.47
C ALA A 327 11.70 -22.71 18.71
N LYS A 328 10.43 -22.35 18.57
CA LYS A 328 9.52 -22.01 19.68
C LYS A 328 8.92 -23.28 20.28
N GLU A 329 8.26 -23.16 21.43
CA GLU A 329 7.52 -24.29 22.02
C GLU A 329 6.49 -24.87 21.03
N ALA A 330 5.81 -24.02 20.27
CA ALA A 330 4.87 -24.41 19.23
C ALA A 330 5.47 -25.40 18.21
N TYR A 331 6.75 -25.27 17.84
CA TYR A 331 7.43 -26.20 16.94
C TYR A 331 7.42 -27.63 17.49
N TYR A 332 7.79 -27.77 18.77
CA TYR A 332 7.87 -29.07 19.43
C TYR A 332 6.48 -29.65 19.68
N SER A 333 5.52 -28.81 20.06
CA SER A 333 4.12 -29.22 20.25
C SER A 333 3.49 -29.74 18.97
N VAL A 334 3.77 -29.11 17.81
CA VAL A 334 3.37 -29.64 16.50
C VAL A 334 4.01 -31.01 16.25
N LEU A 335 5.34 -31.16 16.39
CA LEU A 335 6.01 -32.44 16.16
C LEU A 335 5.46 -33.59 17.02
N LYS A 336 5.14 -33.32 18.29
CA LYS A 336 4.61 -34.31 19.24
C LYS A 336 3.26 -34.89 18.82
N GLU A 337 2.50 -34.22 17.96
CA GLU A 337 1.25 -34.77 17.44
C GLU A 337 1.47 -35.84 16.36
N ALA A 338 2.60 -35.79 15.64
CA ALA A 338 2.90 -36.73 14.55
C ALA A 338 3.82 -37.88 14.98
N VAL A 339 4.75 -37.65 15.93
CA VAL A 339 5.76 -38.64 16.33
C VAL A 339 5.95 -38.66 17.85
N PRO A 340 6.39 -39.80 18.43
CA PRO A 340 6.73 -39.87 19.85
C PRO A 340 7.84 -38.88 20.23
N GLU A 341 7.79 -38.35 21.46
CA GLU A 341 8.80 -37.39 21.94
C GLU A 341 10.24 -37.93 21.89
N SER A 342 10.42 -39.26 22.01
CA SER A 342 11.73 -39.91 21.87
C SER A 342 12.34 -39.84 20.46
N GLU A 343 11.55 -39.50 19.45
CA GLU A 343 11.98 -39.37 18.05
C GLU A 343 12.17 -37.90 17.63
N ILE A 344 11.93 -36.94 18.55
CA ILE A 344 12.08 -35.51 18.29
C ILE A 344 13.49 -35.07 18.71
N ASP A 345 14.26 -34.56 17.74
CA ASP A 345 15.59 -34.05 18.01
C ASP A 345 15.47 -32.59 18.48
N LYS A 346 16.35 -32.17 19.38
CA LYS A 346 16.45 -30.75 19.73
C LYS A 346 16.94 -29.97 18.50
N TRP A 347 16.18 -28.96 18.11
CA TRP A 347 16.56 -28.09 16.99
C TRP A 347 17.57 -27.04 17.45
N GLU A 348 18.79 -27.11 16.91
CA GLU A 348 19.88 -26.18 17.18
C GLU A 348 20.52 -25.74 15.85
N PRO A 349 20.02 -24.67 15.22
CA PRO A 349 20.59 -24.18 13.97
C PRO A 349 21.99 -23.61 14.24
N ALA A 350 23.02 -24.25 13.66
CA ALA A 350 24.41 -23.81 13.78
C ALA A 350 24.88 -23.13 12.47
N TYR A 351 24.17 -22.09 12.05
CA TYR A 351 24.52 -21.34 10.84
C TYR A 351 25.52 -20.21 11.16
N PRO A 352 26.49 -19.94 10.27
CA PRO A 352 27.36 -18.77 10.36
C PRO A 352 26.57 -17.47 10.52
N GLU A 353 27.12 -16.50 11.27
CA GLU A 353 26.45 -15.20 11.51
C GLU A 353 26.15 -14.46 10.19
N GLU A 354 27.07 -14.55 9.24
CA GLU A 354 26.96 -13.97 7.90
C GLU A 354 25.81 -14.55 7.04
N ASP A 355 25.28 -15.73 7.41
CA ASP A 355 24.15 -16.34 6.70
C ASP A 355 22.81 -15.72 7.11
N TYR A 356 22.74 -14.99 8.22
CA TYR A 356 21.55 -14.25 8.63
C TYR A 356 21.47 -12.86 7.96
N GLU A 357 22.55 -12.44 7.31
CA GLU A 357 22.61 -11.18 6.57
C GLU A 357 22.05 -11.33 5.15
N LEU A 358 21.53 -10.23 4.61
CA LEU A 358 21.02 -10.19 3.24
C LEU A 358 22.18 -10.21 2.23
N GLN A 359 22.22 -11.23 1.38
CA GLN A 359 23.28 -11.44 0.39
C GLN A 359 22.79 -11.24 -1.04
N GLY A 360 23.60 -10.60 -1.89
CA GLY A 360 23.28 -10.45 -3.32
C GLY A 360 22.11 -9.53 -3.66
N MET A 361 21.56 -8.80 -2.67
CA MET A 361 20.66 -7.67 -2.89
C MET A 361 21.37 -6.36 -2.56
N PRO A 362 21.20 -5.30 -3.37
CA PRO A 362 21.65 -3.98 -2.97
C PRO A 362 20.90 -3.58 -1.69
N LYS A 363 21.64 -3.03 -0.71
CA LYS A 363 21.00 -2.33 0.41
C LYS A 363 20.16 -1.20 -0.19
N SER A 364 18.94 -1.03 0.33
CA SER A 364 18.13 0.14 -0.04
C SER A 364 18.97 1.39 0.21
N ASP A 365 19.14 2.21 -0.81
CA ASP A 365 19.77 3.53 -0.73
C ASP A 365 18.87 4.55 -0.01
N ARG A 366 17.65 4.13 0.33
CA ARG A 366 16.61 4.95 0.93
C ARG A 366 16.02 4.35 2.20
N ILE A 367 15.82 5.19 3.19
CA ILE A 367 15.01 4.96 4.40
C ILE A 367 13.65 5.65 4.19
N ILE A 368 12.57 4.92 4.46
CA ILE A 368 11.19 5.40 4.32
C ILE A 368 10.44 5.10 5.62
N PHE A 369 9.78 6.10 6.20
CA PHE A 369 8.90 5.90 7.34
C PHE A 369 7.79 6.96 7.38
N ARG A 370 6.71 6.64 8.10
CA ARG A 370 5.65 7.59 8.49
C ARG A 370 5.78 7.91 9.97
N LYS A 371 5.65 9.18 10.34
CA LYS A 371 5.65 9.61 11.75
C LYS A 371 4.58 10.67 12.00
N GLU A 372 3.80 10.49 13.05
CA GLU A 372 2.84 11.51 13.50
C GLU A 372 3.61 12.67 14.12
N ILE A 373 3.19 13.90 13.80
CA ILE A 373 3.87 15.11 14.27
C ILE A 373 3.25 15.69 15.54
N TRP A 374 2.04 15.26 15.88
CA TRP A 374 1.32 15.65 17.10
C TRP A 374 1.31 14.50 18.09
N LYS A 375 1.49 14.80 19.38
CA LYS A 375 1.34 13.81 20.44
C LYS A 375 -0.13 13.64 20.80
N ASP A 376 -0.44 12.52 21.45
CA ASP A 376 -1.77 12.22 21.97
C ASP A 376 -2.32 13.39 22.82
N GLY A 377 -3.50 13.88 22.43
CA GLY A 377 -4.18 14.98 23.12
C GLY A 377 -3.75 16.39 22.70
N GLU A 378 -2.71 16.55 21.88
CA GLU A 378 -2.26 17.88 21.40
C GLU A 378 -2.98 18.31 20.12
N TYR A 379 -3.40 17.35 19.30
CA TYR A 379 -4.17 17.60 18.08
C TYR A 379 -5.66 17.39 18.33
N SER A 380 -6.46 18.40 18.00
CA SER A 380 -7.91 18.29 18.03
C SER A 380 -8.52 19.05 16.87
N TYR A 381 -9.08 18.30 15.92
CA TYR A 381 -9.92 18.84 14.87
C TYR A 381 -11.20 18.01 14.84
N ALA A 382 -12.36 18.68 14.88
CA ALA A 382 -13.63 18.01 15.09
C ALA A 382 -13.94 16.98 13.99
N ALA A 383 -13.62 17.29 12.73
CA ALA A 383 -13.79 16.40 11.58
C ALA A 383 -12.48 15.65 11.22
N ALA A 384 -11.70 15.23 12.23
CA ALA A 384 -10.47 14.46 12.00
C ALA A 384 -10.74 12.99 11.64
N TYR A 385 -11.85 12.40 12.08
CA TYR A 385 -12.16 10.98 11.85
C TYR A 385 -11.01 10.02 12.26
N GLY A 386 -10.36 10.35 13.38
CA GLY A 386 -9.22 9.60 13.93
C GLY A 386 -7.90 9.80 13.18
N PHE A 387 -7.85 10.70 12.20
CA PHE A 387 -6.61 11.11 11.55
C PHE A 387 -5.78 11.98 12.48
N THR A 388 -4.46 11.80 12.45
CA THR A 388 -3.47 12.71 13.03
C THR A 388 -2.51 13.14 11.91
N PRO A 389 -2.24 14.46 11.76
CA PRO A 389 -1.27 14.95 10.80
C PRO A 389 0.08 14.25 10.96
N ASN A 390 0.71 13.95 9.83
CA ASN A 390 1.91 13.12 9.81
C ASN A 390 2.84 13.51 8.66
N ILE A 391 4.10 13.13 8.80
CA ILE A 391 5.11 13.24 7.75
C ILE A 391 5.47 11.85 7.22
N PHE A 392 5.72 11.79 5.93
CA PHE A 392 6.30 10.62 5.26
C PHE A 392 7.71 10.97 4.79
N ALA A 393 8.72 10.27 5.30
CA ALA A 393 10.12 10.58 5.11
C ALA A 393 10.75 9.79 3.94
N TYR A 394 11.66 10.46 3.23
CA TYR A 394 12.44 9.99 2.11
C TYR A 394 13.90 10.37 2.43
N LEU A 395 14.61 9.52 3.17
CA LEU A 395 15.98 9.81 3.63
C LEU A 395 16.98 8.92 2.92
N HIS A 396 18.18 9.45 2.66
CA HIS A 396 19.28 8.65 2.14
C HIS A 396 19.79 7.70 3.24
N ASN A 397 20.05 6.45 2.88
CA ASN A 397 20.56 5.43 3.80
C ASN A 397 22.09 5.47 3.89
N ASP A 398 22.60 6.64 4.29
CA ASP A 398 24.01 6.93 4.54
C ASP A 398 24.13 7.93 5.70
N ASP A 399 25.36 8.17 6.16
CA ASP A 399 25.66 9.09 7.26
C ASP A 399 25.92 10.54 6.77
N GLU A 400 25.62 10.88 5.52
CA GLU A 400 25.88 12.21 4.97
C GLU A 400 24.79 13.19 5.39
N LYS A 401 25.19 14.33 5.97
CA LYS A 401 24.24 15.41 6.31
C LYS A 401 23.82 16.19 5.06
N ARG A 402 22.51 16.33 4.83
CA ARG A 402 21.91 16.88 3.61
C ARG A 402 21.00 18.07 3.86
N ASP A 403 20.74 18.84 2.81
CA ASP A 403 19.68 19.84 2.81
C ASP A 403 18.30 19.14 2.92
N CYS A 404 17.32 19.85 3.48
CA CYS A 404 15.99 19.31 3.74
C CYS A 404 14.91 20.01 2.88
N MET A 405 13.98 19.22 2.34
CA MET A 405 12.78 19.70 1.66
C MET A 405 11.52 19.13 2.35
N LEU A 406 10.56 19.99 2.68
CA LEU A 406 9.22 19.58 3.08
C LEU A 406 8.22 19.89 1.96
N ILE A 407 7.71 18.84 1.33
CA ILE A 407 6.66 18.89 0.31
C ILE A 407 5.29 18.97 0.98
N VAL A 408 4.45 19.89 0.51
CA VAL A 408 3.08 20.10 0.98
C VAL A 408 2.13 20.03 -0.22
N PRO A 409 1.50 18.87 -0.44
CA PRO A 409 0.58 18.67 -1.56
C PRO A 409 -0.65 19.58 -1.47
N GLY A 410 -1.30 19.84 -2.60
CA GLY A 410 -2.59 20.53 -2.65
C GLY A 410 -3.77 19.58 -2.51
N GLY A 411 -4.89 19.93 -3.16
CA GLY A 411 -6.18 19.26 -2.98
C GLY A 411 -7.26 20.17 -2.38
N GLY A 412 -7.10 21.48 -2.57
CA GLY A 412 -8.13 22.48 -2.28
C GLY A 412 -8.52 22.61 -0.81
N TYR A 413 -7.65 22.21 0.14
CA TYR A 413 -7.95 22.03 1.56
C TYR A 413 -8.94 20.91 1.89
N CYS A 414 -9.42 20.18 0.89
CA CYS A 414 -10.35 19.07 1.05
C CYS A 414 -9.64 17.71 1.14
N MET A 415 -8.44 17.61 0.57
CA MET A 415 -7.63 16.40 0.55
C MET A 415 -6.15 16.77 0.36
N VAL A 416 -5.27 15.77 0.52
CA VAL A 416 -3.84 15.87 0.21
C VAL A 416 -3.56 14.96 -0.98
N VAL A 417 -3.52 15.54 -2.20
CA VAL A 417 -3.46 14.74 -3.43
C VAL A 417 -2.13 13.97 -3.56
N PRO A 418 -2.15 12.66 -3.85
CA PRO A 418 -0.93 11.84 -3.90
C PRO A 418 0.15 12.36 -4.87
N HIS A 419 -0.26 12.88 -6.03
CA HIS A 419 0.67 13.17 -7.13
C HIS A 419 1.49 14.44 -6.90
N GLU A 420 1.08 15.29 -5.97
CA GLU A 420 1.84 16.46 -5.52
C GLU A 420 2.67 16.15 -4.26
N GLY A 421 2.63 14.90 -3.77
CA GLY A 421 3.43 14.40 -2.65
C GLY A 421 4.64 13.60 -3.09
N GLU A 422 4.42 12.37 -3.54
CA GLU A 422 5.52 11.42 -3.76
C GLU A 422 6.38 11.75 -5.00
N LEU A 423 5.77 12.22 -6.09
CA LEU A 423 6.49 12.63 -7.31
C LEU A 423 7.55 13.71 -7.02
N PRO A 424 7.18 14.88 -6.45
CA PRO A 424 8.16 15.90 -6.10
C PRO A 424 9.12 15.43 -4.99
N ALA A 425 8.68 14.59 -4.06
CA ALA A 425 9.58 14.04 -3.05
C ALA A 425 10.71 13.20 -3.67
N ASN A 426 10.37 12.33 -4.61
CA ASN A 426 11.35 11.54 -5.37
C ASN A 426 12.27 12.42 -6.21
N GLU A 427 11.74 13.49 -6.81
CA GLU A 427 12.56 14.41 -7.62
C GLU A 427 13.68 15.06 -6.80
N PHE A 428 13.35 15.66 -5.65
CA PHE A 428 14.36 16.32 -4.81
C PHE A 428 15.24 15.32 -4.05
N PHE A 429 14.72 14.14 -3.71
CA PHE A 429 15.50 13.04 -3.16
C PHE A 429 16.61 12.60 -4.11
N ARG A 430 16.28 12.37 -5.41
CA ARG A 430 17.27 12.00 -6.43
C ARG A 430 18.34 13.09 -6.65
N ARG A 431 18.04 14.34 -6.29
CA ARG A 431 18.98 15.47 -6.35
C ARG A 431 19.87 15.60 -5.09
N GLY A 432 19.71 14.70 -4.11
CA GLY A 432 20.57 14.59 -2.93
C GLY A 432 20.05 15.31 -1.68
N MET A 433 18.75 15.60 -1.61
CA MET A 433 18.11 16.14 -0.40
C MET A 433 17.44 15.04 0.42
N ASN A 434 17.36 15.23 1.73
CA ASN A 434 16.41 14.50 2.55
C ASN A 434 15.04 15.17 2.44
N VAL A 435 14.00 14.40 2.13
CA VAL A 435 12.68 14.94 1.79
C VAL A 435 11.59 14.38 2.69
N PHE A 436 10.62 15.22 3.02
CA PHE A 436 9.44 14.85 3.77
C PHE A 436 8.20 15.29 3.01
N VAL A 437 7.12 14.51 3.08
CA VAL A 437 5.80 14.89 2.58
C VAL A 437 4.87 15.08 3.76
N LEU A 438 4.21 16.23 3.86
CA LEU A 438 3.25 16.53 4.91
C LEU A 438 1.83 16.12 4.50
N SER A 439 1.25 15.19 5.24
CA SER A 439 -0.20 14.97 5.28
C SER A 439 -0.79 15.84 6.39
N TYR A 440 -1.31 17.01 6.01
CA TYR A 440 -1.87 17.99 6.95
C TYR A 440 -3.40 17.88 7.04
N THR A 441 -3.98 18.61 8.00
CA THR A 441 -5.43 18.62 8.22
C THR A 441 -6.17 19.20 7.03
N THR A 442 -7.08 18.40 6.48
CA THR A 442 -7.98 18.75 5.39
C THR A 442 -9.40 18.30 5.73
N ASP A 443 -10.41 18.80 5.02
CA ASP A 443 -11.78 18.34 5.24
C ASP A 443 -12.57 18.24 3.94
N ILE A 444 -12.60 17.03 3.38
CA ILE A 444 -13.38 16.71 2.18
C ILE A 444 -14.89 16.90 2.41
N THR A 445 -15.34 16.84 3.66
CA THR A 445 -16.75 17.05 4.00
C THR A 445 -17.12 18.53 4.03
N MET A 446 -16.12 19.42 4.15
CA MET A 446 -16.29 20.87 4.34
C MET A 446 -17.29 21.18 5.47
N SER A 447 -17.31 20.33 6.49
CA SER A 447 -18.30 20.39 7.57
C SER A 447 -17.83 21.23 8.75
N VAL A 448 -16.51 21.38 8.90
CA VAL A 448 -15.89 22.20 9.94
C VAL A 448 -14.79 23.06 9.29
N PRO A 449 -14.88 24.40 9.36
CA PRO A 449 -13.80 25.25 8.85
C PRO A 449 -12.45 24.91 9.49
N LEU A 450 -11.41 24.79 8.66
CA LEU A 450 -10.07 24.39 9.11
C LEU A 450 -9.35 25.49 9.92
N LYS A 451 -9.64 26.75 9.61
CA LYS A 451 -9.04 27.95 10.19
C LYS A 451 -7.50 27.84 10.22
N LYS A 452 -6.86 28.03 11.37
CA LYS A 452 -5.39 27.99 11.52
C LYS A 452 -4.80 26.58 11.58
N GLN A 453 -5.60 25.51 11.60
CA GLN A 453 -5.06 24.16 11.83
C GLN A 453 -4.02 23.73 10.77
N PRO A 454 -4.22 23.94 9.45
CA PRO A 454 -3.19 23.61 8.45
C PRO A 454 -1.88 24.39 8.62
N LEU A 455 -1.97 25.66 9.03
CA LEU A 455 -0.81 26.50 9.35
C LEU A 455 -0.06 25.98 10.59
N ASN A 456 -0.81 25.54 11.61
CA ASN A 456 -0.23 24.92 12.80
C ASN A 456 0.45 23.60 12.45
N ASP A 457 -0.13 22.79 11.57
CA ASP A 457 0.43 21.50 11.14
C ASP A 457 1.78 21.68 10.43
N ILE A 458 1.88 22.60 9.47
CA ILE A 458 3.16 22.84 8.78
C ILE A 458 4.20 23.44 9.74
N SER A 459 3.81 24.36 10.62
CA SER A 459 4.69 24.92 11.65
C SER A 459 5.25 23.82 12.56
N ARG A 460 4.37 22.94 13.06
CA ARG A 460 4.73 21.77 13.86
C ARG A 460 5.66 20.83 13.09
N ALA A 461 5.36 20.54 11.82
CA ALA A 461 6.17 19.65 10.98
C ALA A 461 7.61 20.16 10.82
N VAL A 462 7.80 21.46 10.53
CA VAL A 462 9.14 22.06 10.42
C VAL A 462 9.89 21.96 11.75
N ARG A 463 9.24 22.30 12.87
CA ARG A 463 9.83 22.21 14.23
C ARG A 463 10.22 20.76 14.57
N PHE A 464 9.34 19.82 14.26
CA PHE A 464 9.54 18.39 14.49
C PHE A 464 10.70 17.82 13.67
N ILE A 465 10.79 18.16 12.38
CA ILE A 465 11.90 17.68 11.55
C ILE A 465 13.22 18.28 12.05
N ARG A 466 13.24 19.58 12.39
CA ARG A 466 14.43 20.24 12.95
C ARG A 466 14.86 19.66 14.29
N SER A 467 13.92 19.27 15.17
CA SER A 467 14.26 18.64 16.45
C SER A 467 14.90 17.26 16.31
N ASN A 468 14.67 16.60 15.17
CA ASN A 468 15.22 15.28 14.84
C ASN A 468 16.30 15.36 13.73
N ALA A 469 16.86 16.54 13.47
CA ALA A 469 17.79 16.75 12.35
C ALA A 469 19.01 15.81 12.38
N GLU A 470 19.52 15.48 13.58
CA GLU A 470 20.65 14.55 13.72
C GLU A 470 20.25 13.12 13.32
N GLU A 471 19.09 12.64 13.77
CA GLU A 471 18.56 11.32 13.42
C GLU A 471 18.29 11.20 11.92
N TYR A 472 17.87 12.30 11.29
CA TYR A 472 17.51 12.34 9.88
C TYR A 472 18.66 12.78 8.96
N ASN A 473 19.89 12.90 9.48
CA ASN A 473 21.05 13.37 8.73
C ASN A 473 20.78 14.67 7.94
N ILE A 474 20.24 15.68 8.62
CA ILE A 474 19.94 17.00 8.06
C ILE A 474 21.03 17.98 8.53
N ASP A 475 21.67 18.69 7.59
CA ASP A 475 22.75 19.67 7.88
C ASP A 475 22.22 20.89 8.66
N GLY A 476 20.92 21.14 8.60
CA GLY A 476 20.24 22.23 9.32
C GLY A 476 20.49 23.62 8.72
N LYS A 477 21.30 23.72 7.65
CA LYS A 477 21.63 24.99 6.97
C LYS A 477 20.60 25.42 5.93
N LYS A 478 19.92 24.48 5.27
CA LYS A 478 18.86 24.76 4.29
C LYS A 478 17.68 23.84 4.53
N PHE A 479 16.60 24.44 5.02
CA PHE A 479 15.29 23.82 5.14
C PHE A 479 14.32 24.57 4.22
N LEU A 480 13.94 23.93 3.13
CA LEU A 480 12.98 24.49 2.18
C LEU A 480 11.61 23.83 2.34
N ILE A 481 10.58 24.58 1.99
CA ILE A 481 9.23 24.06 1.86
C ILE A 481 8.75 24.25 0.42
N CYS A 482 8.03 23.27 -0.12
CA CYS A 482 7.48 23.31 -1.47
C CYS A 482 6.00 22.94 -1.45
N GLY A 483 5.14 23.91 -1.75
CA GLY A 483 3.69 23.73 -1.74
C GLY A 483 3.07 23.81 -3.13
N PHE A 484 1.99 23.06 -3.33
CA PHE A 484 1.21 23.06 -4.57
C PHE A 484 -0.23 23.50 -4.31
N SER A 485 -0.79 24.39 -5.14
CA SER A 485 -2.19 24.83 -5.01
C SER A 485 -2.53 25.31 -3.57
N ALA A 486 -3.51 24.69 -2.90
CA ALA A 486 -3.83 24.93 -1.49
C ALA A 486 -2.66 24.59 -0.53
N GLY A 487 -1.83 23.59 -0.82
CA GLY A 487 -0.58 23.34 -0.11
C GLY A 487 0.46 24.45 -0.33
N GLY A 488 0.40 25.09 -1.50
CA GLY A 488 1.09 26.36 -1.79
C GLY A 488 0.64 27.47 -0.85
N HIS A 489 -0.67 27.60 -0.61
CA HIS A 489 -1.21 28.53 0.39
C HIS A 489 -0.75 28.18 1.81
N VAL A 490 -0.69 26.91 2.21
CA VAL A 490 -0.14 26.48 3.51
C VAL A 490 1.33 26.89 3.66
N CYS A 491 2.16 26.63 2.64
CA CYS A 491 3.57 27.04 2.62
C CYS A 491 3.72 28.57 2.66
N GLY A 492 2.95 29.30 1.85
CA GLY A 492 2.94 30.75 1.85
C GLY A 492 2.45 31.33 3.18
N SER A 493 1.46 30.71 3.80
CA SER A 493 0.96 31.10 5.13
C SER A 493 2.05 31.00 6.18
N LEU A 494 2.81 29.89 6.20
CA LEU A 494 3.96 29.78 7.09
C LEU A 494 5.02 30.84 6.74
N ALA A 495 5.28 31.10 5.46
CA ALA A 495 6.28 32.07 5.03
C ALA A 495 6.03 33.49 5.56
N VAL A 496 4.76 33.92 5.64
CA VAL A 496 4.41 35.28 6.10
C VAL A 496 4.02 35.34 7.58
N HIS A 497 3.52 34.24 8.16
CA HIS A 497 3.03 34.18 9.54
C HIS A 497 3.92 33.41 10.52
N PHE A 498 5.09 32.89 10.12
CA PHE A 498 5.90 32.03 11.00
C PHE A 498 6.20 32.66 12.37
N ASP A 499 6.37 33.98 12.43
CA ASP A 499 6.62 34.77 13.65
C ASP A 499 5.42 34.74 14.63
N ASP A 500 4.20 34.57 14.13
CA ASP A 500 2.95 34.61 14.90
C ASP A 500 2.46 33.23 15.35
N VAL A 501 3.01 32.15 14.79
CA VAL A 501 2.54 30.78 15.03
C VAL A 501 3.27 30.17 16.23
N THR A 502 2.51 29.91 17.28
CA THR A 502 2.97 29.21 18.48
C THR A 502 2.65 27.72 18.43
N ASP A 503 3.46 26.94 19.14
CA ASP A 503 3.28 25.49 19.32
C ASP A 503 2.91 25.18 20.78
N PRO A 504 1.93 24.29 21.05
CA PRO A 504 1.58 23.92 22.42
C PRO A 504 2.69 23.12 23.13
N ASP A 505 3.57 22.43 22.41
CA ASP A 505 4.76 21.80 22.99
C ASP A 505 5.85 22.86 23.22
N GLN A 506 6.18 23.09 24.48
CA GLN A 506 7.12 24.14 24.87
C GLN A 506 8.54 23.93 24.32
N GLU A 507 8.98 22.70 24.08
CA GLU A 507 10.32 22.44 23.53
C GLU A 507 10.33 22.67 22.02
N LEU A 508 9.30 22.20 21.30
CA LEU A 508 9.17 22.47 19.88
C LEU A 508 8.91 23.96 19.60
N ASN A 509 8.20 24.66 20.50
CA ASN A 509 7.95 26.08 20.38
C ASN A 509 9.24 26.94 20.41
N LYS A 510 10.34 26.44 20.99
CA LYS A 510 11.66 27.11 20.98
C LYS A 510 12.42 26.96 19.66
N ILE A 511 12.06 25.97 18.84
CA ILE A 511 12.73 25.67 17.57
C ILE A 511 12.12 26.53 16.49
N SER A 512 12.93 27.19 15.65
CA SER A 512 12.37 28.00 14.57
C SER A 512 11.51 27.16 13.61
N ASN A 513 10.36 27.69 13.19
CA ASN A 513 9.54 27.19 12.08
C ASN A 513 9.77 27.97 10.76
N ARG A 514 10.63 29.00 10.78
CA ARG A 514 10.91 29.82 9.59
C ARG A 514 11.69 28.99 8.56
N PRO A 515 11.21 28.82 7.32
CA PRO A 515 11.98 28.14 6.28
C PRO A 515 13.08 29.05 5.72
N ASP A 516 14.10 28.46 5.11
CA ASP A 516 15.21 29.16 4.46
C ASP A 516 14.86 29.59 3.02
N GLY A 517 13.90 28.90 2.40
CA GLY A 517 13.32 29.24 1.11
C GLY A 517 11.98 28.55 0.89
N VAL A 518 11.12 29.15 0.08
CA VAL A 518 9.75 28.69 -0.16
C VAL A 518 9.50 28.54 -1.66
N ILE A 519 9.08 27.35 -2.08
CA ILE A 519 8.65 27.07 -3.45
C ILE A 519 7.11 27.02 -3.46
N LEU A 520 6.50 27.83 -4.32
CA LEU A 520 5.05 27.95 -4.47
C LEU A 520 4.65 27.63 -5.91
N SER A 521 3.96 26.52 -6.08
CA SER A 521 3.56 25.99 -7.38
C SER A 521 2.06 26.22 -7.59
N TYR A 522 1.70 27.03 -8.59
CA TYR A 522 0.32 27.46 -8.90
C TYR A 522 -0.55 27.73 -7.64
N PRO A 523 -0.06 28.54 -6.69
CA PRO A 523 -0.63 28.65 -5.36
C PRO A 523 -1.90 29.52 -5.31
N VAL A 524 -2.82 29.17 -4.41
CA VAL A 524 -3.94 30.07 -4.02
C VAL A 524 -3.36 31.06 -3.01
N LEU A 525 -3.02 32.30 -3.36
CA LEU A 525 -2.30 33.21 -2.45
C LEU A 525 -3.17 34.35 -1.90
N THR A 526 -4.20 34.75 -2.64
CA THR A 526 -5.13 35.81 -2.22
C THR A 526 -6.47 35.23 -1.79
N SER A 527 -7.15 35.91 -0.87
CA SER A 527 -8.56 35.66 -0.54
C SER A 527 -9.51 36.62 -1.31
N GLY A 528 -8.96 37.45 -2.20
CA GLY A 528 -9.68 38.47 -2.96
C GLY A 528 -10.26 37.96 -4.28
N GLU A 529 -10.40 38.87 -5.25
CA GLU A 529 -11.06 38.63 -6.56
C GLU A 529 -10.54 37.40 -7.31
N PHE A 530 -9.23 37.14 -7.26
CA PHE A 530 -8.60 36.05 -8.01
C PHE A 530 -8.50 34.73 -7.23
N THR A 531 -9.10 34.62 -6.05
CA THR A 531 -8.97 33.41 -5.23
C THR A 531 -9.61 32.18 -5.89
N HIS A 532 -9.27 30.98 -5.39
CA HIS A 532 -10.06 29.77 -5.62
C HIS A 532 -11.12 29.65 -4.52
N PRO A 533 -12.41 29.92 -4.80
CA PRO A 533 -13.41 30.15 -3.76
C PRO A 533 -13.62 28.93 -2.85
N ASP A 534 -13.59 27.72 -3.40
CA ASP A 534 -13.82 26.50 -2.63
C ASP A 534 -12.68 26.21 -1.65
N SER A 535 -11.44 26.60 -1.97
CA SER A 535 -10.33 26.49 -1.03
C SER A 535 -10.48 27.43 0.16
N ILE A 536 -10.90 28.68 -0.10
CA ILE A 536 -11.19 29.63 0.99
C ILE A 536 -12.41 29.19 1.80
N ARG A 537 -13.42 28.60 1.15
CA ARG A 537 -14.59 28.04 1.82
C ARG A 537 -14.24 26.85 2.72
N ALA A 538 -13.38 25.94 2.28
CA ALA A 538 -12.89 24.83 3.12
C ALA A 538 -12.06 25.36 4.30
N LEU A 539 -11.23 26.38 4.06
CA LEU A 539 -10.38 26.99 5.09
C LEU A 539 -11.21 27.76 6.13
N LEU A 540 -12.11 28.65 5.71
CA LEU A 540 -12.74 29.64 6.57
C LEU A 540 -14.25 29.45 6.78
N GLY A 541 -14.89 28.56 6.02
CA GLY A 541 -16.33 28.36 6.04
C GLY A 541 -17.08 29.25 5.05
N ASN A 542 -18.41 29.23 5.11
CA ASN A 542 -19.26 29.97 4.17
C ASN A 542 -19.27 31.49 4.42
N ASP A 543 -19.07 31.91 5.68
CA ASP A 543 -19.20 33.30 6.11
C ASP A 543 -17.94 33.76 6.85
N PRO A 544 -16.78 33.87 6.16
CA PRO A 544 -15.54 34.32 6.78
C PRO A 544 -15.64 35.78 7.21
N SER A 545 -15.01 36.13 8.33
CA SER A 545 -14.91 37.54 8.72
C SER A 545 -13.92 38.30 7.83
N GLU A 546 -14.03 39.63 7.77
CA GLU A 546 -13.05 40.47 7.06
C GLU A 546 -11.63 40.29 7.62
N GLU A 547 -11.50 40.09 8.95
CA GLU A 547 -10.21 39.83 9.60
C GLU A 547 -9.62 38.47 9.16
N GLU A 548 -10.45 37.45 9.02
CA GLU A 548 -10.00 36.13 8.55
C GLU A 548 -9.57 36.17 7.08
N LEU A 549 -10.34 36.85 6.22
CA LEU A 549 -9.97 37.07 4.83
C LEU A 549 -8.65 37.85 4.74
N GLU A 550 -8.51 38.94 5.51
CA GLU A 550 -7.28 39.73 5.53
C GLU A 550 -6.08 38.90 5.99
N TYR A 551 -6.23 38.10 7.06
CA TYR A 551 -5.16 37.26 7.60
C TYR A 551 -4.69 36.20 6.60
N PHE A 552 -5.59 35.62 5.81
CA PHE A 552 -5.27 34.60 4.81
C PHE A 552 -5.14 35.15 3.37
N SER A 553 -5.09 36.47 3.18
CA SER A 553 -4.68 37.09 1.92
C SER A 553 -3.18 37.38 1.99
N LEU A 554 -2.37 36.39 1.62
CA LEU A 554 -0.94 36.33 1.95
C LEU A 554 -0.13 37.46 1.31
N GLU A 555 -0.56 37.99 0.16
CA GLU A 555 0.04 39.15 -0.48
C GLU A 555 0.00 40.41 0.39
N LYS A 556 -0.95 40.49 1.32
CA LYS A 556 -1.07 41.61 2.26
C LYS A 556 -0.23 41.43 3.52
N GLN A 557 0.28 40.22 3.75
CA GLN A 557 0.98 39.82 4.98
C GLN A 557 2.50 39.74 4.80
N VAL A 558 3.02 40.02 3.60
CA VAL A 558 4.47 40.03 3.35
C VAL A 558 5.18 41.03 4.25
N SER A 559 6.20 40.54 4.96
CA SER A 559 6.99 41.31 5.92
C SER A 559 8.47 41.31 5.54
N ASP A 560 9.28 42.11 6.24
CA ASP A 560 10.72 42.19 6.00
C ASP A 560 11.44 40.87 6.35
N ASN A 561 10.80 40.00 7.13
CA ASN A 561 11.33 38.69 7.51
C ASN A 561 10.87 37.55 6.60
N THR A 562 9.97 37.80 5.64
CA THR A 562 9.49 36.78 4.70
C THR A 562 10.68 36.13 3.98
N PRO A 563 10.76 34.79 3.95
CA PRO A 563 11.86 34.08 3.31
C PRO A 563 11.85 34.27 1.79
N PRO A 564 13.00 34.08 1.10
CA PRO A 564 13.04 34.10 -0.35
C PRO A 564 12.07 33.10 -0.98
N CYS A 565 11.43 33.50 -2.08
CA CYS A 565 10.40 32.68 -2.74
C CYS A 565 10.79 32.30 -4.19
N PHE A 566 10.46 31.09 -4.58
CA PHE A 566 10.37 30.66 -5.97
C PHE A 566 8.90 30.39 -6.28
N MET A 567 8.36 31.07 -7.27
CA MET A 567 6.96 30.91 -7.68
C MET A 567 6.90 30.50 -9.14
N TRP A 568 6.03 29.56 -9.46
CA TRP A 568 5.71 29.26 -10.84
C TRP A 568 4.22 28.94 -11.04
N GLN A 569 3.72 29.24 -12.24
CA GLN A 569 2.33 29.00 -12.64
C GLN A 569 2.23 28.97 -14.17
N THR A 570 1.12 28.49 -14.71
CA THR A 570 0.81 28.58 -16.15
C THR A 570 -0.15 29.75 -16.39
N GLN A 571 -0.03 30.42 -17.54
CA GLN A 571 -0.91 31.52 -17.93
C GLN A 571 -2.36 31.04 -18.17
N THR A 572 -2.54 29.78 -18.57
CA THR A 572 -3.82 29.17 -18.89
C THR A 572 -4.42 28.38 -17.71
N ASP A 573 -3.94 28.59 -16.49
CA ASP A 573 -4.56 28.00 -15.30
C ASP A 573 -5.91 28.68 -15.03
N ASP A 574 -7.00 28.02 -15.42
CA ASP A 574 -8.36 28.52 -15.25
C ASP A 574 -8.91 28.29 -13.82
N LEU A 575 -8.27 27.43 -13.02
CA LEU A 575 -8.74 27.12 -11.66
C LEU A 575 -8.20 28.12 -10.64
N VAL A 576 -6.92 28.44 -10.76
CA VAL A 576 -6.26 29.49 -9.98
C VAL A 576 -5.64 30.45 -11.00
N PRO A 577 -6.21 31.65 -11.19
CA PRO A 577 -5.64 32.62 -12.12
C PRO A 577 -4.24 33.06 -11.72
N VAL A 578 -3.39 33.33 -12.72
CA VAL A 578 -1.98 33.77 -12.54
C VAL A 578 -1.85 35.10 -11.77
N GLU A 579 -2.93 35.88 -11.72
CA GLU A 579 -3.02 37.09 -10.91
C GLU A 579 -2.74 36.83 -9.41
N ASN A 580 -3.01 35.63 -8.89
CA ASN A 580 -2.61 35.24 -7.53
C ASN A 580 -1.11 35.45 -7.30
N THR A 581 -0.29 34.90 -8.20
CA THR A 581 1.16 34.95 -8.09
C THR A 581 1.71 36.33 -8.46
N TYR A 582 1.06 37.08 -9.36
CA TYR A 582 1.43 38.47 -9.63
C TYR A 582 1.27 39.37 -8.41
N LEU A 583 0.14 39.28 -7.69
CA LEU A 583 -0.10 40.08 -6.50
C LEU A 583 0.96 39.83 -5.42
N PHE A 584 1.27 38.56 -5.13
CA PHE A 584 2.28 38.20 -4.15
C PHE A 584 3.70 38.60 -4.58
N ALA A 585 4.04 38.43 -5.86
CA ALA A 585 5.32 38.87 -6.40
C ALA A 585 5.52 40.39 -6.30
N MET A 586 4.45 41.17 -6.48
CA MET A 586 4.47 42.62 -6.26
C MET A 586 4.73 42.95 -4.78
N ALA A 587 4.04 42.30 -3.85
CA ALA A 587 4.25 42.50 -2.42
C ALA A 587 5.70 42.16 -1.98
N LEU A 588 6.24 41.03 -2.46
CA LEU A 588 7.65 40.66 -2.23
C LEU A 588 8.61 41.72 -2.77
N ARG A 589 8.35 42.24 -3.98
CA ARG A 589 9.17 43.31 -4.59
C ARG A 589 9.15 44.58 -3.77
N GLU A 590 7.97 45.01 -3.31
CA GLU A 590 7.80 46.22 -2.49
C GLU A 590 8.58 46.13 -1.18
N LYS A 591 8.59 44.94 -0.56
CA LYS A 591 9.36 44.60 0.65
C LYS A 591 10.83 44.23 0.37
N LYS A 592 11.26 44.23 -0.89
CA LYS A 592 12.61 43.87 -1.34
C LYS A 592 13.05 42.47 -0.93
N ILE A 593 12.09 41.55 -0.81
CA ILE A 593 12.37 40.14 -0.56
C ILE A 593 12.87 39.49 -1.85
N PRO A 594 13.98 38.75 -1.85
CA PRO A 594 14.45 38.06 -3.05
C PRO A 594 13.44 37.02 -3.54
N PHE A 595 13.10 37.05 -4.82
CA PHE A 595 12.23 36.04 -5.41
C PHE A 595 12.58 35.71 -6.86
N ALA A 596 12.14 34.54 -7.32
CA ALA A 596 12.05 34.16 -8.71
C ALA A 596 10.58 33.88 -9.07
N HIS A 597 10.12 34.36 -10.22
CA HIS A 597 8.76 34.16 -10.69
C HIS A 597 8.78 33.71 -12.16
N TYR A 598 8.24 32.51 -12.43
CA TYR A 598 8.16 31.93 -13.76
C TYR A 598 6.70 31.70 -14.16
N VAL A 599 6.26 32.35 -15.23
CA VAL A 599 4.94 32.10 -15.82
C VAL A 599 5.14 31.36 -17.13
N PHE A 600 4.68 30.11 -17.17
CA PHE A 600 4.71 29.27 -18.36
C PHE A 600 3.50 29.60 -19.26
N PRO A 601 3.64 29.53 -20.59
CA PRO A 601 2.59 29.96 -21.52
C PRO A 601 1.32 29.11 -21.46
N SER A 602 1.43 27.82 -21.12
CA SER A 602 0.29 26.89 -21.14
C SER A 602 0.43 25.74 -20.16
N GLY A 603 -0.71 25.18 -19.76
CA GLY A 603 -0.83 23.98 -18.92
C GLY A 603 -1.99 24.10 -17.93
N PHE A 604 -2.53 22.96 -17.50
CA PHE A 604 -3.67 22.88 -16.59
C PHE A 604 -3.25 22.92 -15.10
N HIS A 605 -4.21 23.09 -14.20
CA HIS A 605 -3.94 23.08 -12.76
C HIS A 605 -3.60 21.68 -12.23
N GLY A 606 -2.67 21.57 -11.29
CA GLY A 606 -2.27 20.25 -10.72
C GLY A 606 -1.21 19.53 -11.55
N LEU A 607 -0.33 20.29 -12.21
CA LEU A 607 0.74 19.75 -13.04
C LEU A 607 1.88 19.10 -12.25
N SER A 608 1.97 19.21 -10.93
CA SER A 608 3.01 18.62 -10.08
C SER A 608 4.42 18.76 -10.71
N ILE A 609 5.11 17.66 -11.05
CA ILE A 609 6.44 17.64 -11.71
C ILE A 609 6.32 17.61 -13.25
N ALA A 610 5.11 17.45 -13.82
CA ALA A 610 4.86 17.33 -15.25
C ALA A 610 5.75 16.26 -15.91
N SER A 611 5.83 15.10 -15.25
CA SER A 611 6.69 13.99 -15.65
C SER A 611 5.95 12.92 -16.46
N ASP A 612 6.71 12.04 -17.12
CA ASP A 612 6.15 10.85 -17.77
C ASP A 612 5.37 9.98 -16.79
N GLU A 613 5.83 9.86 -15.53
CA GLU A 613 5.17 9.07 -14.49
C GLU A 613 3.76 9.62 -14.23
N GLN A 614 3.64 10.94 -14.03
CA GLN A 614 2.35 11.61 -13.82
C GLN A 614 1.44 11.49 -15.05
N PHE A 615 1.97 11.78 -16.24
CA PHE A 615 1.18 11.73 -17.47
C PHE A 615 0.78 10.30 -17.87
N ARG A 616 1.50 9.28 -17.40
CA ARG A 616 1.10 7.88 -17.51
C ARG A 616 0.07 7.47 -16.46
N GLY A 617 -0.40 8.39 -15.62
CA GLY A 617 -1.44 8.19 -14.62
C GLY A 617 -0.92 7.67 -13.28
N TRP A 618 0.40 7.66 -13.03
CA TRP A 618 0.88 7.35 -11.69
C TRP A 618 0.65 8.54 -10.77
N SER A 619 -0.15 8.33 -9.73
CA SER A 619 -0.50 9.36 -8.77
C SER A 619 0.40 9.37 -7.54
N GLY A 620 1.36 8.45 -7.37
CA GLY A 620 2.08 8.32 -6.09
C GLY A 620 1.30 7.52 -5.04
N GLY A 621 1.89 7.36 -3.86
CA GLY A 621 1.34 6.57 -2.77
C GLY A 621 0.10 7.21 -2.13
N ASN A 622 -0.95 6.40 -1.92
CA ASN A 622 -2.21 6.84 -1.30
C ASN A 622 -2.10 7.20 0.19
N TYR A 623 -0.90 7.21 0.79
CA TYR A 623 -0.71 7.52 2.21
C TYR A 623 -1.15 8.94 2.55
N THR A 624 -1.16 9.87 1.58
CA THR A 624 -1.65 11.25 1.77
C THR A 624 -3.17 11.34 1.88
N MET A 625 -3.90 10.35 1.33
CA MET A 625 -5.37 10.33 1.29
C MET A 625 -6.01 9.80 2.58
N GLU A 626 -5.22 9.52 3.62
CA GLU A 626 -5.67 8.87 4.85
C GLU A 626 -6.87 9.59 5.50
N GLN A 627 -6.79 10.91 5.70
CA GLN A 627 -7.90 11.67 6.30
C GLN A 627 -9.15 11.64 5.42
N THR A 628 -8.97 11.85 4.11
CA THR A 628 -10.06 11.86 3.13
C THR A 628 -10.80 10.53 3.10
N MET A 629 -10.08 9.41 3.08
CA MET A 629 -10.71 8.08 3.07
C MET A 629 -11.42 7.78 4.40
N ARG A 630 -10.81 8.14 5.54
CA ARG A 630 -11.48 8.02 6.85
C ARG A 630 -12.78 8.83 6.91
N ALA A 631 -12.76 10.06 6.40
CA ALA A 631 -13.94 10.91 6.32
C ALA A 631 -15.02 10.32 5.40
N ALA A 632 -14.65 9.88 4.18
CA ALA A 632 -15.58 9.29 3.22
C ALA A 632 -16.25 8.02 3.79
N HIS A 633 -15.50 7.13 4.42
CA HIS A 633 -16.04 5.94 5.09
C HIS A 633 -16.94 6.32 6.29
N ALA A 634 -16.52 7.25 7.14
CA ALA A 634 -17.35 7.70 8.26
C ALA A 634 -18.68 8.31 7.78
N VAL A 635 -18.66 9.09 6.71
CA VAL A 635 -19.86 9.66 6.09
C VAL A 635 -20.75 8.56 5.49
N LYS A 636 -20.18 7.58 4.79
CA LYS A 636 -20.92 6.42 4.28
C LYS A 636 -21.63 5.66 5.42
N ASP A 637 -20.98 5.54 6.58
CA ASP A 637 -21.50 4.83 7.75
C ASP A 637 -22.48 5.65 8.61
N GLY A 638 -22.90 6.83 8.15
CA GLY A 638 -23.82 7.68 8.93
C GLY A 638 -23.15 8.49 10.05
N LYS A 639 -21.83 8.44 10.19
CA LYS A 639 -21.04 9.05 11.28
C LYS A 639 -20.43 10.42 10.92
N GLY A 640 -20.84 11.02 9.81
CA GLY A 640 -20.40 12.35 9.40
C GLY A 640 -20.81 13.42 10.42
N ILE A 641 -19.90 14.32 10.76
CA ILE A 641 -20.13 15.46 11.64
C ILE A 641 -20.60 16.63 10.78
N ASN A 642 -21.76 17.24 11.07
CA ASN A 642 -22.28 18.41 10.34
C ASN A 642 -22.33 18.28 8.80
N VAL A 643 -22.40 17.06 8.26
CA VAL A 643 -22.44 16.81 6.82
C VAL A 643 -23.90 16.83 6.35
N SER A 644 -24.22 17.66 5.36
CA SER A 644 -25.56 17.69 4.77
C SER A 644 -25.85 16.38 4.00
N GLU A 645 -27.12 16.02 3.84
CA GLU A 645 -27.49 14.82 3.07
C GLU A 645 -27.08 14.92 1.60
N GLU A 646 -27.11 16.13 1.02
CA GLU A 646 -26.58 16.39 -0.32
C GLU A 646 -25.08 16.10 -0.38
N ARG A 647 -24.30 16.65 0.55
CA ARG A 647 -22.84 16.42 0.59
C ARG A 647 -22.51 14.96 0.89
N ARG A 648 -23.29 14.29 1.76
CA ARG A 648 -23.18 12.84 2.00
C ARG A 648 -23.33 12.08 0.69
N LYS A 649 -24.37 12.39 -0.09
CA LYS A 649 -24.61 11.73 -1.37
C LYS A 649 -23.47 11.99 -2.36
N GLU A 650 -23.03 13.24 -2.49
CA GLU A 650 -21.90 13.60 -3.35
C GLU A 650 -20.64 12.81 -3.00
N LEU A 651 -20.29 12.72 -1.71
CA LEU A 651 -19.12 11.95 -1.26
C LEU A 651 -19.29 10.46 -1.52
N ILE A 652 -20.50 9.93 -1.34
CA ILE A 652 -20.77 8.53 -1.64
C ILE A 652 -20.61 8.27 -3.14
N ASP A 653 -21.17 9.13 -3.99
CA ASP A 653 -21.06 9.01 -5.43
C ASP A 653 -19.62 9.24 -5.93
N GLN A 654 -18.86 10.13 -5.28
CA GLN A 654 -17.47 10.45 -5.62
C GLN A 654 -16.50 9.31 -5.27
N PHE A 655 -16.61 8.73 -4.07
CA PHE A 655 -15.63 7.76 -3.56
C PHE A 655 -16.09 6.31 -3.65
N PHE A 656 -17.40 6.07 -3.75
CA PHE A 656 -17.99 4.72 -3.79
C PHE A 656 -18.97 4.51 -4.96
N GLY A 657 -19.21 5.54 -5.78
CA GLY A 657 -20.03 5.45 -6.98
C GLY A 657 -19.25 4.96 -8.19
N ASP A 658 -19.97 4.52 -9.22
CA ASP A 658 -19.39 4.03 -10.48
C ASP A 658 -19.02 5.14 -11.46
N ASN A 659 -18.77 6.35 -10.98
CA ASN A 659 -18.52 7.51 -11.83
C ASN A 659 -17.22 7.34 -12.63
N GLU A 660 -17.34 7.32 -13.96
CA GLU A 660 -16.20 7.38 -14.86
C GLU A 660 -15.61 8.80 -14.81
N MET A 661 -14.34 8.91 -14.43
CA MET A 661 -13.61 10.16 -14.59
C MET A 661 -13.42 10.43 -16.09
N PRO A 662 -13.66 11.67 -16.58
CA PRO A 662 -13.40 12.00 -17.97
C PRO A 662 -11.91 11.81 -18.30
N VAL A 663 -11.63 11.19 -19.44
CA VAL A 663 -10.27 11.05 -19.97
C VAL A 663 -9.83 12.41 -20.49
N PHE A 664 -8.82 13.00 -19.85
CA PHE A 664 -8.16 14.19 -20.37
C PHE A 664 -7.06 13.75 -21.33
N GLU A 665 -7.08 14.30 -22.55
CA GLU A 665 -5.97 14.16 -23.49
C GLU A 665 -4.80 15.00 -22.95
N ILE A 666 -3.71 14.33 -22.57
CA ILE A 666 -2.56 15.00 -21.94
C ILE A 666 -1.61 15.48 -23.04
N ASP A 667 -1.40 16.80 -23.11
CA ASP A 667 -0.38 17.39 -23.96
C ASP A 667 1.02 17.08 -23.41
N LEU A 668 1.69 16.10 -24.01
CA LEU A 668 3.04 15.69 -23.60
C LEU A 668 4.10 16.77 -23.84
N SER A 669 3.81 17.81 -24.63
CA SER A 669 4.75 18.94 -24.81
C SER A 669 4.97 19.72 -23.51
N LEU A 670 4.01 19.68 -22.56
CA LEU A 670 4.14 20.29 -21.24
C LEU A 670 5.33 19.76 -20.44
N LYS A 671 5.78 18.53 -20.71
CA LYS A 671 7.00 17.98 -20.11
C LYS A 671 8.25 18.77 -20.51
N GLU A 672 8.34 19.17 -21.77
CA GLU A 672 9.52 19.85 -22.30
C GLU A 672 9.58 21.32 -21.87
N ASP A 673 8.44 21.89 -21.46
CA ASP A 673 8.29 23.25 -20.97
C ASP A 673 8.13 23.30 -19.45
N VAL A 674 6.90 23.12 -18.94
CA VAL A 674 6.57 23.16 -17.50
C VAL A 674 7.40 22.15 -16.69
N GLY A 675 7.67 20.95 -17.24
CA GLY A 675 8.49 19.93 -16.57
C GLY A 675 9.92 20.38 -16.21
N ARG A 676 10.38 21.53 -16.71
CA ARG A 676 11.66 22.14 -16.32
C ARG A 676 11.60 22.99 -15.05
N TRP A 677 10.44 23.21 -14.45
CA TRP A 677 10.32 24.09 -13.28
C TRP A 677 11.21 23.61 -12.11
N SER A 678 11.36 22.29 -11.93
CA SER A 678 12.20 21.73 -10.86
C SER A 678 13.69 21.99 -11.10
N ASP A 679 14.15 22.07 -12.35
CA ASP A 679 15.49 22.53 -12.72
C ASP A 679 15.71 24.00 -12.38
N LEU A 680 14.74 24.84 -12.72
CA LEU A 680 14.78 26.27 -12.40
C LEU A 680 14.78 26.50 -10.89
N ALA A 681 13.95 25.77 -10.15
CA ALA A 681 13.90 25.80 -8.70
C ALA A 681 15.23 25.38 -8.09
N TRP A 682 15.79 24.25 -8.54
CA TRP A 682 17.09 23.76 -8.07
C TRP A 682 18.24 24.75 -8.31
N ALA A 683 18.28 25.39 -9.48
CA ALA A 683 19.26 26.43 -9.78
C ALA A 683 19.06 27.68 -8.89
N TRP A 684 17.82 28.00 -8.52
CA TRP A 684 17.53 29.06 -7.55
C TRP A 684 17.97 28.68 -6.13
N MET A 685 17.67 27.47 -5.66
CA MET A 685 18.03 26.98 -4.32
C MET A 685 19.54 27.00 -4.05
N LYS A 686 20.35 26.74 -5.08
CA LYS A 686 21.82 26.81 -4.98
C LYS A 686 22.35 28.23 -4.72
N ARG A 687 21.53 29.27 -4.94
CA ARG A 687 21.89 30.68 -4.74
C ARG A 687 21.37 31.25 -3.42
N LEU A 688 20.53 30.51 -2.69
CA LEU A 688 20.21 30.76 -1.28
C LEU A 688 21.44 30.47 -0.43
#